data_AF-A0A9X0SCF7-F1
#
_entry.id   AF-A0A9X0SCF7-F1
#
_cell.length_a   1.000
_cell.length_b   1.000
_cell.length_c   1.000
_cell.angle_alpha   90.00
_cell.angle_beta   90.00
_cell.angle_gamma   90.00
#
_symmetry.space_group_name_H-M   'P 1'
#
loop_
_entity.id
_entity.type
_entity.pdbx_description
1 polymer ?
#
loop_
_entity_poly.entity_id
_entity_poly.type
_entity_poly.pdbx_seq_one_letter_code
_entity_poly.pdbx_strand_id
1 'polypeptide(L)'
;MDTINLVNNGKPYFFRLDIAKESGQIARFTDWIKTRVSDNGKKVPIQWYDQGTVMNVHGFYPFIEGGVGKWIKDDDTGELVPSTDVVYRTWQGTPADTSDNGIAYYTLEDQFFTKQGEFVGTFGLRDDNGNNLTSVNLVFSILGNDLRLTQAKDYYIKDLENLKRKFENDGNQAVKDFNAKGNDVINKFSNDYNVKTQAAQDALVKATKDLSSYATTVETMDAQIKAKALATKPDLDQAKSDITKIVEDKTANLTNVAKANFNTIASLDQLKKDLATGAEGYWITLDTKHMYIWAGSDWTDLGSAGIGDGTVPGQTIKAESINNAQIGTISASKIFNSFSDISKAEKWGMGGTDLYVAADNAVIQLLSGKGDRGIAFPVEFTGYNWGWKNLYIDFNYYFTKKVDNYVSVYVMRDDNTILLDQELWVGKKMSDYVHVCIPAAFIQNNSLSQKFKVLVACHGEPSTLDVEHFRVSDDSNNSLLPDKFKDLDLLTVKNGFNLAEAQGWQLTQGSDYFYADSTEAVFKTGDASSNKGIVLKAHITPGVTNYIQVQYGIVSAAQYGIAAFLSNGRNLNDGVFAQFGSVETNTGIHTLTYKLTPAEIIRLGINDECTLTIGGNVNALILKSATISTTRNGAGVLEAINNDDTSKKVIYGSSIHLINSANSKSIDGLKLVTPGEKYDQDNGRLDHITLYAKEKGSTSIYIGKLDQNNLLVDYKQYVLNYSAGYNEFDFLSQDIPVNNGDYVFVDCSSLGVYQPDSSHPLANTTRVQDAHHIIQGQYSGNTFYSGNFLAPFEYSVVPATSTQLAKSLNNDITTTSEKIDTIKKQVKQVAILTSPSGKKFRISVDDNGTLSATSTVPSNVQVFGNSLTGYYKTGSPALGATDPNHDWFHYFSEYVKNINPNAVVDRHTVAPWEQNATGRDVQFDQLFKPYLSQDTNLVVLQVGDNVNRDDSHATFKNDVMDLFKRVKEVSPKAKIYFVGIWFCNWPDMIDSVKAACDKYDGTFVNITDLATEENRSRIGEQVTLSDGSTTTISTGGEAIHPGNAGYKKIANRLIDSLDF
;
A
#
# COMPACT_ATOMS: atom_id res chain seq x y z
N MET A 1 -27.98 97.21 34.23
CA MET A 1 -27.91 97.45 32.78
C MET A 1 -26.59 96.86 32.34
N ASP A 2 -26.62 95.72 31.65
CA ASP A 2 -25.51 95.23 30.83
C ASP A 2 -26.14 94.56 29.61
N THR A 3 -26.10 95.28 28.49
CA THR A 3 -26.54 94.81 27.17
C THR A 3 -25.45 93.96 26.54
N ILE A 4 -25.67 92.66 26.45
CA ILE A 4 -24.86 91.75 25.63
C ILE A 4 -25.56 91.62 24.27
N ASN A 5 -25.16 92.46 23.31
CA ASN A 5 -25.39 92.22 21.90
C ASN A 5 -24.11 91.62 21.31
N LEU A 6 -24.15 90.35 20.92
CA LEU A 6 -23.14 89.76 20.05
C LEU A 6 -23.35 90.32 18.63
N VAL A 7 -22.52 91.28 18.23
CA VAL A 7 -22.54 91.86 16.88
C VAL A 7 -21.72 90.97 15.95
N ASN A 8 -22.38 90.27 15.01
CA ASN A 8 -21.71 89.54 13.92
C ASN A 8 -21.33 90.47 12.76
N ASN A 9 -20.54 91.53 13.00
CA ASN A 9 -20.00 92.45 11.97
C ASN A 9 -20.96 92.81 10.80
N GLY A 10 -22.26 92.98 11.06
CA GLY A 10 -23.27 93.27 10.03
C GLY A 10 -23.61 92.12 9.06
N LYS A 11 -23.12 90.89 9.27
CA LYS A 11 -23.49 89.70 8.50
C LYS A 11 -24.58 88.90 9.23
N PRO A 12 -25.67 88.49 8.56
CA PRO A 12 -26.68 87.63 9.17
C PRO A 12 -26.07 86.25 9.47
N TYR A 13 -26.38 85.67 10.64
CA TYR A 13 -26.14 84.25 10.90
C TYR A 13 -27.04 83.43 9.97
N PHE A 14 -26.54 82.37 9.33
CA PHE A 14 -27.30 81.51 8.43
C PHE A 14 -26.88 80.04 8.59
N PHE A 15 -27.79 79.12 8.26
CA PHE A 15 -27.49 77.68 8.19
C PHE A 15 -26.92 77.33 6.82
N ARG A 16 -26.11 76.27 6.75
CA ARG A 16 -25.54 75.80 5.48
C ARG A 16 -26.21 74.48 5.08
N LEU A 17 -26.87 74.49 3.93
CA LEU A 17 -27.39 73.28 3.29
C LEU A 17 -26.73 73.13 1.93
N ASP A 18 -26.38 71.89 1.58
CA ASP A 18 -25.77 71.54 0.30
C ASP A 18 -26.66 70.51 -0.40
N ILE A 19 -26.97 70.72 -1.67
CA ILE A 19 -27.83 69.82 -2.45
C ILE A 19 -27.12 68.51 -2.85
N ALA A 20 -25.79 68.50 -2.83
CA ALA A 20 -24.96 67.38 -3.31
C ALA A 20 -24.13 66.71 -2.19
N LYS A 21 -24.03 67.30 -1.00
CA LYS A 21 -23.27 66.74 0.14
C LYS A 21 -24.05 66.83 1.44
N GLU A 22 -23.97 65.80 2.28
CA GLU A 22 -24.60 65.81 3.60
C GLU A 22 -23.80 66.74 4.56
N SER A 23 -24.47 67.74 5.12
CA SER A 23 -23.86 68.78 5.99
C SER A 23 -23.63 68.24 7.41
N GLY A 24 -22.40 67.85 7.75
CA GLY A 24 -22.04 67.17 9.01
C GLY A 24 -22.02 67.99 10.31
N GLN A 25 -22.76 69.10 10.45
CA GLN A 25 -22.77 69.88 11.71
C GLN A 25 -24.15 69.95 12.38
N ILE A 26 -24.18 69.49 13.64
CA ILE A 26 -25.27 69.74 14.60
C ILE A 26 -25.22 71.23 14.99
N ALA A 27 -26.28 71.98 14.70
CA ALA A 27 -26.35 73.41 15.03
C ALA A 27 -27.47 73.69 16.05
N ARG A 28 -27.17 74.46 17.09
CA ARG A 28 -28.15 74.93 18.10
C ARG A 28 -28.66 76.32 17.71
N PHE A 29 -29.96 76.47 17.50
CA PHE A 29 -30.53 77.75 17.04
C PHE A 29 -30.45 78.85 18.11
N THR A 30 -30.43 78.49 19.39
CA THR A 30 -30.48 79.43 20.53
C THR A 30 -29.31 80.40 20.60
N ASP A 31 -28.19 80.08 19.96
CA ASP A 31 -27.02 80.96 19.86
C ASP A 31 -27.25 82.12 18.88
N TRP A 32 -28.27 82.05 18.01
CA TRP A 32 -28.44 82.96 16.86
C TRP A 32 -29.87 83.48 16.63
N ILE A 33 -30.91 82.68 16.90
CA ILE A 33 -32.33 83.05 16.77
C ILE A 33 -33.12 82.45 17.94
N LYS A 34 -33.75 83.30 18.76
CA LYS A 34 -34.58 82.84 19.88
C LYS A 34 -35.99 82.50 19.41
N THR A 35 -36.35 81.23 19.51
CA THR A 35 -37.70 80.71 19.18
C THR A 35 -38.35 80.05 20.41
N ARG A 36 -39.66 80.15 20.53
CA ARG A 36 -40.47 79.50 21.58
C ARG A 36 -41.58 78.67 20.96
N VAL A 37 -42.11 77.75 21.77
CA VAL A 37 -43.35 77.04 21.42
C VAL A 37 -44.44 78.06 21.11
N SER A 38 -45.14 77.89 19.98
CA SER A 38 -46.18 78.80 19.47
C SER A 38 -45.72 80.15 18.93
N ASP A 39 -44.42 80.36 18.68
CA ASP A 39 -43.99 81.50 17.85
C ASP A 39 -44.58 81.38 16.43
N ASN A 40 -45.01 82.49 15.83
CA ASN A 40 -45.53 82.50 14.46
C ASN A 40 -44.77 83.53 13.61
N GLY A 41 -44.43 83.18 12.37
CA GLY A 41 -43.80 84.09 11.41
C GLY A 41 -42.29 84.29 11.58
N LYS A 42 -41.56 83.32 12.15
CA LYS A 42 -40.10 83.46 12.39
C LYS A 42 -39.30 83.12 11.14
N LYS A 43 -38.51 84.08 10.63
CA LYS A 43 -37.65 83.88 9.46
C LYS A 43 -36.32 83.22 9.84
N VAL A 44 -36.00 82.12 9.17
CA VAL A 44 -34.76 81.35 9.30
C VAL A 44 -33.94 81.49 8.01
N PRO A 45 -32.78 82.16 8.04
CA PRO A 45 -31.89 82.27 6.90
C PRO A 45 -31.06 80.99 6.68
N ILE A 46 -31.06 80.49 5.45
CA ILE A 46 -30.28 79.33 5.02
C ILE A 46 -29.50 79.69 3.76
N GLN A 47 -28.18 79.51 3.78
CA GLN A 47 -27.33 79.62 2.61
C GLN A 47 -27.17 78.25 1.93
N TRP A 48 -27.45 78.22 0.64
CA TRP A 48 -27.39 77.02 -0.17
C TRP A 48 -26.05 76.85 -0.88
N TYR A 49 -25.62 75.61 -0.98
CA TYR A 49 -24.40 75.18 -1.64
C TYR A 49 -24.70 74.06 -2.63
N ASP A 50 -23.86 73.96 -3.66
CA ASP A 50 -23.77 72.79 -4.53
C ASP A 50 -22.31 72.33 -4.58
N GLN A 51 -22.07 71.10 -4.11
CA GLN A 51 -20.76 70.47 -4.01
C GLN A 51 -19.73 71.28 -3.19
N GLY A 52 -20.18 72.11 -2.26
CA GLY A 52 -19.35 72.98 -1.40
C GLY A 52 -19.15 74.40 -1.94
N THR A 53 -19.78 74.77 -3.06
CA THR A 53 -19.75 76.14 -3.62
C THR A 53 -21.08 76.84 -3.37
N VAL A 54 -21.08 78.12 -2.96
CA VAL A 54 -22.32 78.89 -2.73
C VAL A 54 -23.15 78.94 -4.02
N MET A 55 -24.39 78.49 -3.93
CA MET A 55 -25.37 78.50 -5.02
C MET A 55 -26.09 79.85 -5.06
N ASN A 56 -26.30 80.43 -6.25
CA ASN A 56 -27.20 81.59 -6.38
C ASN A 56 -28.66 81.11 -6.33
N VAL A 57 -29.40 81.62 -5.34
CA VAL A 57 -30.81 81.23 -5.09
C VAL A 57 -31.80 82.33 -5.42
N HIS A 58 -31.35 83.44 -6.02
CA HIS A 58 -32.25 84.51 -6.46
C HIS A 58 -33.31 83.97 -7.41
N GLY A 59 -34.57 84.27 -7.13
CA GLY A 59 -35.70 83.86 -7.98
C GLY A 59 -36.34 82.52 -7.57
N PHE A 60 -35.74 81.76 -6.66
CA PHE A 60 -36.32 80.50 -6.20
C PHE A 60 -37.43 80.73 -5.16
N TYR A 61 -38.36 79.78 -5.07
CA TYR A 61 -39.39 79.72 -4.03
C TYR A 61 -38.92 78.81 -2.88
N PRO A 62 -38.57 79.36 -1.71
CA PRO A 62 -38.21 78.53 -0.56
C PRO A 62 -39.45 77.80 -0.03
N PHE A 63 -39.32 76.51 0.28
CA PHE A 63 -40.39 75.71 0.87
C PHE A 63 -39.91 74.80 1.99
N ILE A 64 -40.84 74.40 2.87
CA ILE A 64 -40.64 73.43 3.94
C ILE A 64 -41.70 72.35 3.77
N GLU A 65 -41.32 71.09 3.85
CA GLU A 65 -42.26 69.95 3.82
C GLU A 65 -41.81 68.90 4.83
N GLY A 66 -42.71 68.47 5.73
CA GLY A 66 -42.38 67.46 6.73
C GLY A 66 -43.48 67.16 7.73
N GLY A 67 -43.27 66.15 8.58
CA GLY A 67 -44.22 65.75 9.61
C GLY A 67 -43.83 66.26 10.99
N VAL A 68 -44.81 66.78 11.74
CA VAL A 68 -44.64 67.23 13.13
C VAL A 68 -45.38 66.28 14.06
N GLY A 69 -44.68 65.66 15.01
CA GLY A 69 -45.28 64.74 15.98
C GLY A 69 -44.23 63.90 16.68
N LYS A 70 -44.61 62.78 17.31
CA LYS A 70 -43.61 61.85 17.84
C LYS A 70 -43.03 61.00 16.72
N TRP A 71 -41.73 60.75 16.81
CA TRP A 71 -41.02 59.89 15.88
C TRP A 71 -40.33 58.79 16.68
N ILE A 72 -40.41 57.56 16.18
CA ILE A 72 -39.80 56.39 16.82
C ILE A 72 -38.56 56.04 16.02
N LYS A 73 -37.45 55.80 16.70
CA LYS A 73 -36.25 55.32 16.04
C LYS A 73 -36.40 53.83 15.75
N ASP A 74 -36.27 53.45 14.48
CA ASP A 74 -36.17 52.05 14.09
C ASP A 74 -34.78 51.52 14.51
N ASP A 75 -34.75 50.50 15.35
CA ASP A 75 -33.52 49.97 15.93
C ASP A 75 -32.60 49.33 14.86
N ASP A 76 -33.17 48.78 13.79
CA ASP A 76 -32.47 48.08 12.71
C ASP A 76 -31.93 49.05 11.66
N THR A 77 -32.73 50.03 11.23
CA THR A 77 -32.35 50.99 10.17
C THR A 77 -31.81 52.32 10.70
N GLY A 78 -32.16 52.68 11.93
CA GLY A 78 -31.78 53.94 12.57
C GLY A 78 -32.57 55.15 12.07
N GLU A 79 -33.55 54.92 11.18
CA GLU A 79 -34.47 55.94 10.66
C GLU A 79 -35.51 56.34 11.71
N LEU A 80 -35.88 57.61 11.70
CA LEU A 80 -37.06 58.08 12.41
C LEU A 80 -38.30 57.74 11.60
N VAL A 81 -39.12 56.83 12.12
CA VAL A 81 -40.42 56.46 11.55
C VAL A 81 -41.57 57.20 12.27
N PRO A 82 -42.59 57.67 11.53
CA PRO A 82 -43.65 58.48 12.12
C PRO A 82 -44.55 57.62 13.02
N SER A 83 -44.89 58.09 14.22
CA SER A 83 -46.00 57.51 14.98
C SER A 83 -47.35 58.09 14.53
N THR A 84 -48.43 57.51 15.04
CA THR A 84 -49.81 57.82 14.60
C THR A 84 -50.26 59.26 14.87
N ASP A 85 -49.53 60.02 15.68
CA ASP A 85 -49.78 61.43 16.02
C ASP A 85 -49.00 62.43 15.15
N VAL A 86 -48.23 61.97 14.16
CA VAL A 86 -47.54 62.85 13.20
C VAL A 86 -48.51 63.51 12.24
N VAL A 87 -48.43 64.84 12.14
CA VAL A 87 -49.22 65.66 11.20
C VAL A 87 -48.28 66.33 10.20
N TYR A 88 -48.52 66.11 8.91
CA TYR A 88 -47.72 66.69 7.84
C TYR A 88 -48.06 68.16 7.59
N ARG A 89 -47.02 68.99 7.49
CA ARG A 89 -47.06 70.44 7.33
C ARG A 89 -46.22 70.84 6.12
N THR A 90 -46.71 71.86 5.43
CA THR A 90 -46.00 72.47 4.31
C THR A 90 -46.03 73.98 4.45
N TRP A 91 -44.97 74.65 3.99
CA TRP A 91 -44.90 76.09 3.88
C TRP A 91 -44.17 76.46 2.60
N GLN A 92 -44.59 77.53 1.94
CA GLN A 92 -43.93 78.03 0.74
C GLN A 92 -43.87 79.55 0.79
N GLY A 93 -42.67 80.09 0.60
CA GLY A 93 -42.40 81.52 0.49
C GLY A 93 -42.47 82.01 -0.96
N THR A 94 -41.93 83.20 -1.16
CA THR A 94 -41.89 83.86 -2.48
C THR A 94 -40.46 84.11 -2.92
N PRO A 95 -40.21 84.46 -4.19
CA PRO A 95 -38.87 84.83 -4.66
C PRO A 95 -38.28 86.02 -3.91
N ALA A 96 -39.12 86.88 -3.33
CA ALA A 96 -38.68 88.00 -2.49
C ALA A 96 -38.04 87.55 -1.15
N ASP A 97 -38.18 86.27 -0.78
CA ASP A 97 -37.53 85.67 0.38
C ASP A 97 -36.14 85.08 0.04
N THR A 98 -35.58 85.37 -1.13
CA THR A 98 -34.24 84.92 -1.57
C THR A 98 -33.32 86.10 -1.88
N SER A 99 -32.01 85.87 -1.85
CA SER A 99 -31.01 86.88 -2.18
C SER A 99 -29.82 86.35 -3.00
N ASP A 100 -29.18 87.27 -3.72
CA ASP A 100 -28.10 87.00 -4.69
C ASP A 100 -26.85 86.36 -4.06
N ASN A 101 -26.69 86.46 -2.73
CA ASN A 101 -25.61 85.86 -1.97
C ASN A 101 -25.87 84.39 -1.57
N GLY A 102 -26.89 83.75 -2.17
CA GLY A 102 -27.21 82.34 -1.95
C GLY A 102 -28.03 82.05 -0.70
N ILE A 103 -28.62 83.08 -0.07
CA ILE A 103 -29.44 82.93 1.14
C ILE A 103 -30.93 82.93 0.78
N ALA A 104 -31.66 81.98 1.35
CA ALA A 104 -33.11 81.92 1.34
C ALA A 104 -33.66 81.99 2.77
N TYR A 105 -34.75 82.75 2.95
CA TYR A 105 -35.40 82.98 4.23
C TYR A 105 -36.69 82.17 4.36
N TYR A 106 -36.68 81.20 5.26
CA TYR A 106 -37.81 80.30 5.48
C TYR A 106 -38.63 80.78 6.67
N THR A 107 -39.95 80.95 6.50
CA THR A 107 -40.81 81.40 7.60
C THR A 107 -41.38 80.19 8.33
N LEU A 108 -40.95 79.99 9.57
CA LEU A 108 -41.54 79.01 10.48
C LEU A 108 -42.79 79.60 11.13
N GLU A 109 -43.93 79.00 10.79
CA GLU A 109 -45.24 79.28 11.38
C GLU A 109 -45.48 78.46 12.65
N ASP A 110 -46.51 78.82 13.42
CA ASP A 110 -46.85 78.16 14.68
C ASP A 110 -47.07 76.65 14.56
N GLN A 111 -47.58 76.19 13.42
CA GLN A 111 -47.79 74.78 13.08
C GLN A 111 -46.51 73.93 13.06
N PHE A 112 -45.33 74.55 12.96
CA PHE A 112 -44.04 73.87 13.03
C PHE A 112 -43.55 73.72 14.48
N PHE A 113 -44.11 74.45 15.45
CA PHE A 113 -43.59 74.53 16.83
C PHE A 113 -44.52 73.86 17.87
N THR A 114 -44.50 72.53 17.94
CA THR A 114 -45.34 71.75 18.89
C THR A 114 -44.77 71.71 20.32
N LYS A 115 -45.67 71.53 21.30
CA LYS A 115 -45.31 71.38 22.74
C LYS A 115 -44.59 70.07 23.06
N GLN A 116 -44.83 69.01 22.27
CA GLN A 116 -44.23 67.69 22.41
C GLN A 116 -44.03 67.10 21.00
N GLY A 117 -42.91 66.42 20.78
CA GLY A 117 -42.54 65.84 19.48
C GLY A 117 -41.49 66.65 18.73
N GLU A 118 -41.20 66.20 17.52
CA GLU A 118 -40.17 66.72 16.62
C GLU A 118 -40.79 66.94 15.23
N PHE A 119 -40.27 67.90 14.49
CA PHE A 119 -40.48 67.91 13.04
C PHE A 119 -39.39 67.08 12.39
N VAL A 120 -39.77 66.26 11.42
CA VAL A 120 -38.85 65.60 10.51
C VAL A 120 -39.30 65.92 9.08
N GLY A 121 -38.42 66.53 8.31
CA GLY A 121 -38.73 66.97 6.95
C GLY A 121 -37.61 67.71 6.27
N THR A 122 -37.88 68.25 5.09
CA THR A 122 -36.87 68.90 4.25
C THR A 122 -37.14 70.40 4.12
N PHE A 123 -36.06 71.15 3.95
CA PHE A 123 -36.09 72.51 3.43
C PHE A 123 -35.71 72.41 1.95
N GLY A 124 -36.41 73.15 1.11
CA GLY A 124 -36.15 73.12 -0.33
C GLY A 124 -36.26 74.47 -1.01
N LEU A 125 -35.82 74.51 -2.25
CA LEU A 125 -35.97 75.59 -3.19
C LEU A 125 -36.68 75.05 -4.43
N ARG A 126 -37.69 75.77 -4.91
CA ARG A 126 -38.40 75.43 -6.15
C ARG A 126 -38.12 76.49 -7.20
N ASP A 127 -37.76 76.07 -8.41
CA ASP A 127 -37.58 77.00 -9.54
C ASP A 127 -38.91 77.28 -10.27
N ASP A 128 -38.90 78.23 -11.21
CA ASP A 128 -40.08 78.59 -12.03
C ASP A 128 -40.58 77.43 -12.93
N ASN A 129 -39.76 76.40 -13.15
CA ASN A 129 -40.11 75.21 -13.92
C ASN A 129 -40.72 74.11 -13.04
N GLY A 130 -40.81 74.32 -11.73
CA GLY A 130 -41.33 73.35 -10.77
C GLY A 130 -40.33 72.30 -10.29
N ASN A 131 -39.03 72.45 -10.59
CA ASN A 131 -37.99 71.57 -10.07
C ASN A 131 -37.72 71.88 -8.60
N ASN A 132 -37.68 70.84 -7.78
CA ASN A 132 -37.36 70.96 -6.36
C ASN A 132 -35.90 70.59 -6.10
N LEU A 133 -35.18 71.48 -5.44
CA LEU A 133 -33.87 71.24 -4.85
C LEU A 133 -34.06 71.11 -3.34
N THR A 134 -33.74 69.96 -2.77
CA THR A 134 -34.07 69.65 -1.37
C THR A 134 -32.81 69.39 -0.55
N SER A 135 -32.86 69.71 0.74
CA SER A 135 -31.89 69.20 1.70
C SER A 135 -32.17 67.74 2.01
N VAL A 136 -31.23 67.09 2.70
CA VAL A 136 -31.56 65.87 3.46
C VAL A 136 -32.69 66.14 4.45
N ASN A 137 -33.36 65.08 4.91
CA ASN A 137 -34.33 65.21 5.99
C ASN A 137 -33.64 65.68 7.27
N LEU A 138 -34.11 66.80 7.79
CA LEU A 138 -33.65 67.42 9.01
C LEU A 138 -34.69 67.18 10.10
N VAL A 139 -34.18 66.93 11.30
CA VAL A 139 -34.98 66.86 12.53
C VAL A 139 -34.86 68.20 13.22
N PHE A 140 -35.98 68.82 13.57
CA PHE A 140 -35.95 69.94 14.49
C PHE A 140 -36.87 69.72 15.69
N SER A 141 -36.38 70.08 16.88
CA SER A 141 -37.10 69.89 18.15
C SER A 141 -36.99 71.15 19.01
N ILE A 142 -38.05 71.52 19.73
CA ILE A 142 -37.99 72.54 20.79
C ILE A 142 -37.97 71.85 22.15
N LEU A 143 -36.81 71.86 22.81
CA LEU A 143 -36.64 71.32 24.16
C LEU A 143 -36.43 72.47 25.15
N GLY A 144 -37.41 72.78 25.99
CA GLY A 144 -37.25 73.78 27.06
C GLY A 144 -36.95 75.22 26.58
N ASN A 145 -37.54 75.64 25.46
CA ASN A 145 -37.23 76.89 24.72
C ASN A 145 -35.87 76.90 23.99
N ASP A 146 -35.29 75.71 23.73
CA ASP A 146 -34.09 75.51 22.92
C ASP A 146 -34.42 74.74 21.64
N LEU A 147 -34.28 75.40 20.47
CA LEU A 147 -34.50 74.77 19.16
C LEU A 147 -33.19 74.13 18.66
N ARG A 148 -33.25 72.83 18.32
CA ARG A 148 -32.11 72.04 17.86
C ARG A 148 -32.38 71.47 16.48
N LEU A 149 -31.38 71.49 15.59
CA LEU A 149 -31.47 70.89 14.25
C LEU A 149 -30.38 69.82 14.09
N THR A 150 -30.81 68.61 13.71
CA THR A 150 -29.96 67.44 13.46
C THR A 150 -30.40 66.74 12.16
N GLN A 151 -29.63 65.76 11.68
CA GLN A 151 -30.03 64.94 10.53
C GLN A 151 -30.94 63.78 10.97
N ALA A 152 -31.84 63.33 10.10
CA ALA A 152 -32.80 62.27 10.39
C ALA A 152 -32.22 60.84 10.28
N LYS A 153 -31.06 60.66 9.63
CA LYS A 153 -30.34 59.39 9.48
C LYS A 153 -28.84 59.64 9.24
N ASP A 154 -27.96 58.96 9.97
CA ASP A 154 -26.52 58.94 9.72
C ASP A 154 -26.18 57.85 8.68
N TYR A 155 -26.39 58.12 7.38
CA TYR A 155 -26.41 57.07 6.34
C TYR A 155 -25.07 56.33 6.19
N TYR A 156 -23.93 56.98 6.44
CA TYR A 156 -22.61 56.39 6.15
C TYR A 156 -21.97 55.59 7.30
N ILE A 157 -22.34 55.82 8.57
CA ILE A 157 -21.68 55.16 9.71
C ILE A 157 -22.34 53.81 10.05
N LYS A 158 -23.67 53.71 9.93
CA LYS A 158 -24.41 52.51 10.35
C LYS A 158 -24.23 51.32 9.41
N ASP A 159 -24.13 51.54 8.10
CA ASP A 159 -23.89 50.45 7.13
C ASP A 159 -22.46 49.89 7.26
N LEU A 160 -21.48 50.74 7.57
CA LEU A 160 -20.12 50.31 7.91
C LEU A 160 -20.07 49.53 9.24
N GLU A 161 -20.79 49.98 10.27
CA GLU A 161 -20.86 49.26 11.55
C GLU A 161 -21.69 47.96 11.46
N ASN A 162 -22.74 47.92 10.64
CA ASN A 162 -23.52 46.70 10.38
C ASN A 162 -22.71 45.70 9.55
N LEU A 163 -21.96 46.17 8.55
CA LEU A 163 -21.05 45.34 7.77
C LEU A 163 -19.92 44.80 8.67
N LYS A 164 -19.34 45.64 9.54
CA LYS A 164 -18.36 45.23 10.54
C LYS A 164 -18.92 44.18 11.50
N ARG A 165 -20.11 44.39 12.05
CA ARG A 165 -20.78 43.43 12.96
C ARG A 165 -21.12 42.11 12.25
N LYS A 166 -21.51 42.18 10.97
CA LYS A 166 -21.74 40.99 10.15
C LYS A 166 -20.43 40.23 9.91
N PHE A 167 -19.34 40.90 9.58
CA PHE A 167 -18.02 40.27 9.46
C PHE A 167 -17.52 39.67 10.78
N GLU A 168 -17.75 40.35 11.91
CA GLU A 168 -17.43 39.82 13.25
C GLU A 168 -18.26 38.57 13.57
N ASN A 169 -19.57 38.58 13.29
CA ASN A 169 -20.45 37.44 13.55
C ASN A 169 -20.15 36.25 12.63
N ASP A 170 -20.00 36.48 11.33
CA ASP A 170 -19.68 35.45 10.35
C ASP A 170 -18.29 34.86 10.60
N GLY A 171 -17.32 35.70 10.97
CA GLY A 171 -15.98 35.26 11.38
C GLY A 171 -16.00 34.43 12.66
N ASN A 172 -16.71 34.88 13.69
CA ASN A 172 -16.87 34.12 14.95
C ASN A 172 -17.58 32.78 14.74
N GLN A 173 -18.59 32.72 13.87
CA GLN A 173 -19.27 31.49 13.53
C GLN A 173 -18.37 30.55 12.73
N ALA A 174 -17.63 31.06 11.75
CA ALA A 174 -16.67 30.26 10.98
C ALA A 174 -15.56 29.66 11.86
N VAL A 175 -15.05 30.41 12.84
CA VAL A 175 -14.08 29.91 13.84
C VAL A 175 -14.71 28.83 14.73
N LYS A 176 -15.96 29.01 15.17
CA LYS A 176 -16.68 27.97 15.93
C LYS A 176 -16.88 26.70 15.12
N ASP A 177 -17.31 26.82 13.87
CA ASP A 177 -17.55 25.68 12.98
C ASP A 177 -16.24 24.95 12.63
N PHE A 178 -15.16 25.70 12.42
CA PHE A 178 -13.82 25.15 12.20
C PHE A 178 -13.33 24.40 13.44
N ASN A 179 -13.46 24.97 14.63
CA ASN A 179 -13.07 24.31 15.88
C ASN A 179 -13.93 23.07 16.17
N ALA A 180 -15.23 23.11 15.87
CA ALA A 180 -16.12 21.96 16.00
C ALA A 180 -15.69 20.81 15.07
N LYS A 181 -15.45 21.11 13.79
CA LYS A 181 -14.95 20.12 12.83
C LYS A 181 -13.56 19.60 13.18
N GLY A 182 -12.66 20.48 13.64
CA GLY A 182 -11.32 20.12 14.11
C GLY A 182 -11.39 19.15 15.30
N ASN A 183 -12.25 19.44 16.28
CA ASN A 183 -12.47 18.58 17.43
C ASN A 183 -13.11 17.24 17.05
N ASP A 184 -14.05 17.21 16.10
CA ASP A 184 -14.63 15.95 15.59
C ASP A 184 -13.57 15.08 14.91
N VAL A 185 -12.69 15.69 14.11
CA VAL A 185 -11.58 14.97 13.48
C VAL A 185 -10.59 14.46 14.51
N ILE A 186 -10.21 15.28 15.49
CA ILE A 186 -9.30 14.88 16.59
C ILE A 186 -9.92 13.75 17.41
N ASN A 187 -11.21 13.83 17.75
CA ASN A 187 -11.91 12.79 18.50
C ASN A 187 -12.00 11.47 17.71
N LYS A 188 -12.24 11.55 16.39
CA LYS A 188 -12.27 10.38 15.51
C LYS A 188 -10.89 9.72 15.42
N PHE A 189 -9.82 10.51 15.26
CA PHE A 189 -8.45 9.99 15.24
C PHE A 189 -8.03 9.40 16.59
N SER A 190 -8.36 10.06 17.71
CA SER A 190 -8.11 9.52 19.05
C SER A 190 -8.83 8.20 19.28
N ASN A 191 -10.10 8.08 18.85
CA ASN A 191 -10.84 6.83 18.97
C ASN A 191 -10.25 5.72 18.09
N ASP A 192 -9.91 5.99 16.83
CA ASP A 192 -9.27 5.01 15.95
C ASP A 192 -7.91 4.56 16.47
N TYR A 193 -7.10 5.49 16.99
CA TYR A 193 -5.82 5.21 17.61
C TYR A 193 -5.98 4.33 18.86
N ASN A 194 -6.94 4.66 19.73
CA ASN A 194 -7.21 3.87 20.93
C ASN A 194 -7.73 2.47 20.60
N VAL A 195 -8.61 2.31 19.61
CA VAL A 195 -9.13 1.01 19.16
C VAL A 195 -8.00 0.14 18.60
N LYS A 196 -7.14 0.70 17.74
CA LYS A 196 -6.00 -0.03 17.18
C LYS A 196 -4.97 -0.41 18.23
N THR A 197 -4.71 0.49 19.19
CA THR A 197 -3.78 0.23 20.29
C THR A 197 -4.32 -0.87 21.22
N GLN A 198 -5.62 -0.85 21.54
CA GLN A 198 -6.26 -1.89 22.33
C GLN A 198 -6.22 -3.24 21.62
N ALA A 199 -6.52 -3.29 20.31
CA ALA A 199 -6.45 -4.52 19.52
C ALA A 199 -5.03 -5.11 19.48
N ALA A 200 -4.00 -4.27 19.36
CA ALA A 200 -2.60 -4.70 19.43
C ALA A 200 -2.24 -5.22 20.83
N GLN A 201 -2.75 -4.58 21.88
CA GLN A 201 -2.54 -5.00 23.27
C GLN A 201 -3.22 -6.34 23.56
N ASP A 202 -4.45 -6.55 23.08
CA ASP A 202 -5.19 -7.80 23.20
C ASP A 202 -4.49 -8.94 22.43
N ALA A 203 -3.95 -8.65 21.24
CA ALA A 203 -3.15 -9.60 20.47
C ALA A 203 -1.86 -10.00 21.20
N LEU A 204 -1.17 -9.05 21.83
CA LEU A 204 0.02 -9.31 22.63
C LEU A 204 -0.30 -10.15 23.87
N VAL A 205 -1.41 -9.87 24.56
CA VAL A 205 -1.88 -10.66 25.71
C VAL A 205 -2.19 -12.10 25.28
N LYS A 206 -2.85 -12.28 24.13
CA LYS A 206 -3.14 -13.61 23.58
C LYS A 206 -1.86 -14.37 23.20
N ALA A 207 -0.93 -13.72 22.49
CA ALA A 207 0.35 -14.32 22.15
C ALA A 207 1.16 -14.74 23.40
N THR A 208 1.13 -13.91 24.44
CA THR A 208 1.79 -14.21 25.72
C THR A 208 1.15 -15.41 26.44
N LYS A 209 -0.18 -15.50 26.40
CA LYS A 209 -0.94 -16.64 26.94
C LYS A 209 -0.65 -17.93 26.17
N ASP A 210 -0.61 -17.85 24.84
CA ASP A 210 -0.30 -19.00 23.97
C ASP A 210 1.14 -19.47 24.21
N LEU A 211 2.11 -18.55 24.31
CA LEU A 211 3.50 -18.86 24.65
C LEU A 211 3.62 -19.56 26.02
N SER A 212 2.84 -19.11 27.01
CA SER A 212 2.79 -19.73 28.34
C SER A 212 2.20 -21.14 28.28
N SER A 213 1.15 -21.35 27.47
CA SER A 213 0.57 -22.68 27.22
C SER A 213 1.54 -23.62 26.50
N TYR A 214 2.33 -23.11 25.56
CA TYR A 214 3.40 -23.87 24.90
C TYR A 214 4.48 -24.27 25.89
N ALA A 215 4.93 -23.35 26.75
CA ALA A 215 5.91 -23.66 27.80
C ALA A 215 5.41 -24.78 28.72
N THR A 216 4.15 -24.73 29.18
CA THR A 216 3.53 -25.80 29.99
C THR A 216 3.42 -27.13 29.23
N THR A 217 3.15 -27.08 27.91
CA THR A 217 3.09 -28.28 27.07
C THR A 217 4.48 -28.90 26.91
N VAL A 218 5.51 -28.09 26.70
CA VAL A 218 6.91 -28.55 26.63
C VAL A 218 7.36 -29.15 27.96
N GLU A 219 7.03 -28.53 29.09
CA GLU A 219 7.30 -29.08 30.42
C GLU A 219 6.56 -30.42 30.64
N THR A 220 5.32 -30.54 30.16
CA THR A 220 4.55 -31.79 30.22
C THR A 220 5.13 -32.86 29.30
N MET A 221 5.60 -32.51 28.11
CA MET A 221 6.26 -33.43 27.19
C MET A 221 7.60 -33.91 27.76
N ASP A 222 8.38 -33.02 28.36
CA ASP A 222 9.64 -33.36 29.05
C ASP A 222 9.38 -34.29 30.24
N ALA A 223 8.33 -34.02 31.03
CA ALA A 223 7.88 -34.90 32.10
C ALA A 223 7.38 -36.27 31.59
N GLN A 224 6.66 -36.30 30.45
CA GLN A 224 6.20 -37.55 29.82
C GLN A 224 7.34 -38.36 29.20
N ILE A 225 8.34 -37.71 28.60
CA ILE A 225 9.56 -38.35 28.11
C ILE A 225 10.30 -39.00 29.28
N LYS A 226 10.41 -38.30 30.41
CA LYS A 226 11.02 -38.83 31.64
C LYS A 226 10.19 -39.95 32.29
N ALA A 227 8.87 -39.93 32.16
CA ALA A 227 7.97 -40.92 32.79
C ALA A 227 7.67 -42.17 31.94
N LYS A 228 7.83 -42.15 30.60
CA LYS A 228 7.39 -43.22 29.69
C LYS A 228 8.44 -44.27 29.30
N ALA A 229 9.64 -44.25 29.89
CA ALA A 229 10.70 -45.24 29.60
C ALA A 229 10.94 -45.46 28.08
N LEU A 230 10.96 -44.37 27.31
CA LEU A 230 11.30 -44.42 25.89
C LEU A 230 12.81 -44.66 25.74
N ALA A 231 13.18 -45.64 24.90
CA ALA A 231 14.55 -46.05 24.66
C ALA A 231 15.42 -44.82 24.30
N THR A 232 16.35 -44.51 25.18
CA THR A 232 17.34 -43.44 25.02
C THR A 232 18.30 -43.79 23.88
N LYS A 233 19.06 -42.81 23.38
CA LYS A 233 20.10 -43.08 22.38
C LYS A 233 21.06 -44.22 22.80
N PRO A 234 21.50 -44.32 24.07
CA PRO A 234 22.20 -45.49 24.59
C PRO A 234 21.45 -46.83 24.46
N ASP A 235 20.13 -46.85 24.68
CA ASP A 235 19.32 -48.07 24.55
C ASP A 235 19.21 -48.52 23.09
N LEU A 236 19.12 -47.56 22.16
CA LEU A 236 19.17 -47.79 20.72
C LEU A 236 20.56 -48.22 20.24
N ASP A 237 21.62 -47.64 20.79
CA ASP A 237 23.00 -48.01 20.47
C ASP A 237 23.32 -49.41 21.01
N GLN A 238 22.77 -49.80 22.18
CA GLN A 238 22.85 -51.16 22.70
C GLN A 238 22.05 -52.14 21.83
N ALA A 239 20.83 -51.80 21.42
CA ALA A 239 20.04 -52.63 20.50
C ALA A 239 20.74 -52.79 19.14
N LYS A 240 21.42 -51.74 18.65
CA LYS A 240 22.22 -51.78 17.42
C LYS A 240 23.45 -52.68 17.58
N SER A 241 24.11 -52.63 18.75
CA SER A 241 25.21 -53.53 19.09
C SER A 241 24.75 -55.00 19.13
N ASP A 242 23.60 -55.27 19.76
CA ASP A 242 23.02 -56.61 19.86
C ASP A 242 22.59 -57.14 18.48
N ILE A 243 22.00 -56.30 17.63
CA ILE A 243 21.66 -56.64 16.23
C ILE A 243 22.92 -56.89 15.41
N THR A 244 23.97 -56.07 15.59
CA THR A 244 25.25 -56.25 14.89
C THR A 244 25.88 -57.58 15.27
N LYS A 245 25.84 -57.95 16.56
CA LYS A 245 26.33 -59.24 17.06
C LYS A 245 25.52 -60.42 16.51
N ILE A 246 24.19 -60.31 16.41
CA ILE A 246 23.33 -61.33 15.78
C ILE A 246 23.63 -61.49 14.29
N VAL A 247 23.90 -60.37 13.59
CA VAL A 247 24.26 -60.37 12.17
C VAL A 247 25.65 -60.96 11.97
N GLU A 248 26.63 -60.63 12.81
CA GLU A 248 27.98 -61.20 12.79
C GLU A 248 27.95 -62.71 13.08
N ASP A 249 27.18 -63.17 14.07
CA ASP A 249 26.98 -64.59 14.40
C ASP A 249 26.29 -65.37 13.26
N LYS A 250 25.33 -64.74 12.55
CA LYS A 250 24.68 -65.34 11.36
C LYS A 250 25.57 -65.32 10.12
N THR A 251 26.40 -64.29 9.96
CA THR A 251 27.32 -64.13 8.82
C THR A 251 28.52 -65.08 8.95
N ALA A 252 28.98 -65.35 10.18
CA ALA A 252 29.96 -66.40 10.46
C ALA A 252 29.43 -67.79 10.09
N ASN A 253 28.13 -68.05 10.28
CA ASN A 253 27.47 -69.30 9.82
C ASN A 253 27.29 -69.35 8.29
N LEU A 254 26.99 -68.23 7.63
CA LEU A 254 26.89 -68.16 6.16
C LEU A 254 28.24 -68.32 5.45
N THR A 255 29.33 -67.87 6.07
CA THR A 255 30.69 -68.02 5.53
C THR A 255 31.13 -69.49 5.50
N ASN A 256 30.55 -70.34 6.36
CA ASN A 256 30.76 -71.79 6.34
C ASN A 256 29.91 -72.50 5.25
N VAL A 257 28.77 -71.93 4.83
CA VAL A 257 27.93 -72.46 3.74
C VAL A 257 28.44 -72.02 2.35
N ALA A 258 29.07 -70.84 2.25
CA ALA A 258 29.59 -70.27 1.01
C ALA A 258 30.86 -70.98 0.46
N LYS A 259 31.35 -72.05 1.12
CA LYS A 259 32.43 -72.93 0.62
C LYS A 259 31.92 -74.26 0.03
N ALA A 260 30.63 -74.39 -0.27
CA ALA A 260 30.09 -75.59 -0.90
C ALA A 260 30.32 -75.58 -2.42
N ASN A 261 31.26 -76.40 -2.90
CA ASN A 261 31.50 -76.64 -4.32
C ASN A 261 30.24 -77.24 -4.99
N PHE A 262 29.85 -76.67 -6.14
CA PHE A 262 28.88 -77.29 -7.03
C PHE A 262 29.60 -78.34 -7.88
N ASN A 263 29.14 -79.59 -7.80
CA ASN A 263 29.71 -80.70 -8.56
C ASN A 263 28.65 -81.34 -9.45
N THR A 264 29.05 -81.85 -10.61
CA THR A 264 28.16 -82.52 -11.56
C THR A 264 28.46 -84.01 -11.61
N ILE A 265 27.43 -84.85 -11.70
CA ILE A 265 27.54 -86.30 -11.76
C ILE A 265 26.53 -86.89 -12.73
N ALA A 266 26.81 -88.05 -13.32
CA ALA A 266 26.03 -88.56 -14.45
C ALA A 266 24.55 -88.82 -14.11
N SER A 267 24.27 -89.41 -12.94
CA SER A 267 22.91 -89.76 -12.47
C SER A 267 22.85 -89.87 -10.95
N LEU A 268 21.64 -89.96 -10.38
CA LEU A 268 21.45 -90.18 -8.94
C LEU A 268 22.01 -91.54 -8.50
N ASP A 269 21.87 -92.57 -9.32
CA ASP A 269 22.45 -93.89 -9.04
C ASP A 269 23.98 -93.83 -8.99
N GLN A 270 24.59 -93.06 -9.89
CA GLN A 270 26.03 -92.84 -9.91
C GLN A 270 26.49 -92.01 -8.70
N LEU A 271 25.70 -91.01 -8.27
CA LEU A 271 25.94 -90.24 -7.04
C LEU A 271 25.90 -91.13 -5.79
N LYS A 272 24.90 -92.00 -5.68
CA LYS A 272 24.77 -92.96 -4.58
C LYS A 272 25.85 -94.03 -4.60
N LYS A 273 26.41 -94.34 -5.76
CA LYS A 273 27.50 -95.32 -5.90
C LYS A 273 28.87 -94.74 -5.58
N ASP A 274 29.20 -93.58 -6.16
CA ASP A 274 30.52 -92.97 -6.04
C ASP A 274 30.71 -92.28 -4.69
N LEU A 275 29.61 -91.80 -4.09
CA LEU A 275 29.58 -91.11 -2.80
C LEU A 275 28.55 -91.76 -1.86
N ALA A 276 28.66 -93.08 -1.70
CA ALA A 276 27.75 -93.91 -0.91
C ALA A 276 27.65 -93.53 0.58
N THR A 277 28.68 -92.90 1.13
CA THR A 277 28.73 -92.41 2.51
C THR A 277 28.47 -90.90 2.63
N GLY A 278 28.12 -90.25 1.52
CA GLY A 278 27.90 -88.81 1.44
C GLY A 278 29.14 -87.98 1.17
N ALA A 279 28.93 -86.75 0.71
CA ALA A 279 29.94 -85.72 0.57
C ALA A 279 29.33 -84.34 0.78
N GLU A 280 30.12 -83.40 1.30
CA GLU A 280 29.71 -82.01 1.47
C GLU A 280 29.65 -81.29 0.11
N GLY A 281 28.59 -80.52 -0.14
CA GLY A 281 28.39 -79.76 -1.38
C GLY A 281 27.06 -80.03 -2.07
N TYR A 282 26.78 -79.27 -3.13
CA TYR A 282 25.60 -79.44 -3.99
C TYR A 282 25.96 -80.28 -5.22
N TRP A 283 25.15 -81.31 -5.51
CA TRP A 283 25.40 -82.25 -6.60
C TRP A 283 24.29 -82.20 -7.64
N ILE A 284 24.64 -81.93 -8.89
CA ILE A 284 23.67 -81.86 -9.98
C ILE A 284 23.83 -83.11 -10.85
N THR A 285 22.74 -83.87 -10.96
CA THR A 285 22.68 -85.05 -11.84
C THR A 285 22.47 -84.60 -13.28
N LEU A 286 23.26 -85.12 -14.22
CA LEU A 286 23.26 -84.66 -15.59
C LEU A 286 22.12 -85.24 -16.44
N ASP A 287 21.59 -86.39 -16.05
CA ASP A 287 20.50 -87.10 -16.73
C ASP A 287 19.11 -86.50 -16.45
N THR A 288 18.81 -86.15 -15.19
CA THR A 288 17.52 -85.57 -14.80
C THR A 288 17.59 -84.07 -14.57
N LYS A 289 18.81 -83.50 -14.45
CA LYS A 289 19.06 -82.10 -14.04
C LYS A 289 18.59 -81.80 -12.62
N HIS A 290 18.36 -82.80 -11.78
CA HIS A 290 17.99 -82.59 -10.40
C HIS A 290 19.21 -82.32 -9.52
N MET A 291 19.03 -81.47 -8.52
CA MET A 291 20.05 -81.11 -7.55
C MET A 291 19.86 -81.87 -6.25
N TYR A 292 20.97 -82.32 -5.65
CA TYR A 292 20.99 -83.17 -4.46
C TYR A 292 21.98 -82.65 -3.41
N ILE A 293 21.66 -82.86 -2.13
CA ILE A 293 22.56 -82.63 -1.00
C ILE A 293 22.60 -83.84 -0.08
N TRP A 294 23.71 -84.03 0.62
CA TRP A 294 23.82 -85.11 1.61
C TRP A 294 23.23 -84.65 2.95
N ALA A 295 22.18 -85.32 3.42
CA ALA A 295 21.49 -84.99 4.68
C ALA A 295 21.93 -85.88 5.85
N GLY A 296 23.17 -86.38 5.82
CA GLY A 296 23.77 -87.18 6.91
C GLY A 296 23.48 -88.68 6.85
N SER A 297 22.43 -89.11 6.15
CA SER A 297 22.08 -90.54 6.00
C SER A 297 21.63 -90.97 4.59
N ASP A 298 21.10 -90.06 3.77
CA ASP A 298 20.83 -90.28 2.34
C ASP A 298 20.98 -88.96 1.56
N TRP A 299 20.99 -89.08 0.23
CA TRP A 299 20.94 -87.96 -0.72
C TRP A 299 19.52 -87.45 -0.89
N THR A 300 19.30 -86.17 -0.56
CA THR A 300 18.00 -85.51 -0.65
C THR A 300 17.85 -84.77 -1.99
N ASP A 301 16.79 -85.07 -2.74
CA ASP A 301 16.43 -84.36 -3.97
C ASP A 301 15.85 -82.98 -3.66
N LEU A 302 16.40 -81.95 -4.30
CA LEU A 302 15.98 -80.54 -4.19
C LEU A 302 15.23 -80.06 -5.45
N GLY A 303 14.97 -80.93 -6.41
CA GLY A 303 14.23 -80.65 -7.65
C GLY A 303 15.14 -80.30 -8.84
N SER A 304 14.53 -80.12 -10.01
CA SER A 304 15.22 -79.78 -11.25
C SER A 304 15.88 -78.39 -11.15
N ALA A 305 17.17 -78.31 -11.50
CA ALA A 305 17.90 -77.07 -11.70
C ALA A 305 17.31 -76.31 -12.89
N GLY A 306 16.25 -75.53 -12.64
CA GLY A 306 15.61 -74.68 -13.63
C GLY A 306 16.55 -73.53 -14.01
N ILE A 307 17.08 -73.57 -15.24
CA ILE A 307 17.71 -72.41 -15.86
C ILE A 307 16.56 -71.46 -16.26
N GLY A 308 16.30 -70.47 -15.41
CA GLY A 308 15.46 -69.33 -15.76
C GLY A 308 16.24 -68.39 -16.68
N ASP A 309 15.80 -68.30 -17.92
CA ASP A 309 16.30 -67.37 -18.93
C ASP A 309 16.01 -65.91 -18.50
N GLY A 310 17.05 -65.08 -18.42
CA GLY A 310 16.90 -63.64 -18.17
C GLY A 310 18.02 -62.96 -17.40
N THR A 311 19.16 -62.68 -18.04
CA THR A 311 19.66 -61.31 -18.35
C THR A 311 21.12 -61.29 -18.80
N VAL A 312 21.40 -60.36 -19.72
CA VAL A 312 22.54 -60.26 -20.65
C VAL A 312 23.72 -59.48 -20.05
N PRO A 313 24.99 -59.84 -20.34
CA PRO A 313 26.18 -59.08 -19.95
C PRO A 313 26.32 -57.80 -20.80
N GLY A 314 26.76 -56.72 -20.16
CA GLY A 314 26.72 -55.37 -20.71
C GLY A 314 27.51 -55.17 -22.00
N GLN A 315 26.83 -54.60 -23.02
CA GLN A 315 27.39 -53.67 -24.01
C GLN A 315 26.28 -52.71 -24.48
N THR A 316 26.53 -51.40 -24.36
CA THR A 316 25.88 -50.25 -25.04
C THR A 316 24.34 -50.23 -25.16
N ILE A 317 23.70 -49.35 -24.37
CA ILE A 317 22.29 -48.98 -24.49
C ILE A 317 22.10 -48.14 -25.77
N LYS A 318 21.20 -48.56 -26.66
CA LYS A 318 20.86 -47.86 -27.90
C LYS A 318 19.80 -46.79 -27.59
N ALA A 319 19.79 -45.68 -28.34
CA ALA A 319 18.75 -44.66 -28.19
C ALA A 319 17.35 -45.29 -28.29
N GLU A 320 16.43 -44.86 -27.40
CA GLU A 320 15.05 -45.36 -27.25
C GLU A 320 14.89 -46.81 -26.71
N SER A 321 15.96 -47.45 -26.23
CA SER A 321 15.87 -48.82 -25.69
C SER A 321 15.54 -48.91 -24.19
N ILE A 322 15.13 -47.81 -23.54
CA ILE A 322 14.59 -47.82 -22.17
C ILE A 322 13.07 -47.66 -22.25
N ASN A 323 12.33 -48.68 -21.81
CA ASN A 323 10.88 -48.65 -21.67
C ASN A 323 10.47 -48.53 -20.18
N ASN A 324 9.20 -48.18 -19.93
CA ASN A 324 8.67 -47.95 -18.58
C ASN A 324 8.86 -49.13 -17.60
N ALA A 325 9.03 -50.36 -18.10
CA ALA A 325 9.27 -51.52 -17.24
C ALA A 325 10.72 -51.62 -16.72
N GLN A 326 11.67 -50.94 -17.37
CA GLN A 326 13.09 -50.90 -16.98
C GLN A 326 13.40 -49.77 -15.99
N ILE A 327 12.44 -48.88 -15.72
CA ILE A 327 12.48 -47.84 -14.67
C ILE A 327 12.10 -48.48 -13.31
N GLY A 328 12.68 -49.64 -13.00
CA GLY A 328 12.30 -50.43 -11.83
C GLY A 328 13.07 -50.12 -10.56
N THR A 329 14.24 -49.47 -10.63
CA THR A 329 15.03 -49.08 -9.45
C THR A 329 16.06 -48.00 -9.82
N ILE A 330 15.58 -46.81 -10.20
CA ILE A 330 16.42 -45.63 -10.06
C ILE A 330 16.44 -45.30 -8.56
N SER A 331 17.53 -45.65 -7.88
CA SER A 331 17.71 -45.22 -6.49
C SER A 331 17.95 -43.72 -6.51
N ALA A 332 16.99 -42.93 -6.04
CA ALA A 332 17.11 -41.48 -5.99
C ALA A 332 18.39 -41.04 -5.24
N SER A 333 18.84 -41.84 -4.26
CA SER A 333 20.09 -41.62 -3.51
C SER A 333 21.37 -41.76 -4.34
N LYS A 334 21.26 -42.22 -5.59
CA LYS A 334 22.35 -42.31 -6.56
C LYS A 334 22.28 -41.24 -7.67
N ILE A 335 21.29 -40.34 -7.63
CA ILE A 335 21.20 -39.20 -8.55
C ILE A 335 21.76 -37.97 -7.82
N PHE A 336 22.98 -37.57 -8.17
CA PHE A 336 23.63 -36.40 -7.60
C PHE A 336 23.53 -35.23 -8.58
N ASN A 337 23.11 -34.05 -8.12
CA ASN A 337 23.24 -32.82 -8.91
C ASN A 337 24.70 -32.33 -8.83
N SER A 338 25.60 -33.03 -9.52
CA SER A 338 27.02 -32.72 -9.60
C SER A 338 27.46 -32.50 -11.04
N PHE A 339 28.23 -31.45 -11.29
CA PHE A 339 28.96 -31.19 -12.54
C PHE A 339 30.33 -31.88 -12.57
N SER A 340 30.69 -32.58 -11.49
CA SER A 340 31.92 -33.36 -11.38
C SER A 340 31.59 -34.82 -11.11
N ASP A 341 32.26 -35.71 -11.83
CA ASP A 341 32.15 -37.16 -11.64
C ASP A 341 33.41 -37.67 -10.95
N ILE A 342 33.26 -38.08 -9.69
CA ILE A 342 34.38 -38.56 -8.87
C ILE A 342 35.06 -39.80 -9.48
N SER A 343 34.35 -40.60 -10.28
CA SER A 343 34.94 -41.75 -10.99
C SER A 343 35.99 -41.34 -12.03
N LYS A 344 35.98 -40.08 -12.46
CA LYS A 344 36.94 -39.48 -13.38
C LYS A 344 38.08 -38.76 -12.67
N ALA A 345 38.22 -38.92 -11.36
CA ALA A 345 39.30 -38.33 -10.61
C ALA A 345 40.67 -38.69 -11.20
N GLU A 346 41.56 -37.71 -11.23
CA GLU A 346 42.91 -37.82 -11.77
C GLU A 346 43.93 -37.55 -10.67
N LYS A 347 45.07 -38.23 -10.71
CA LYS A 347 46.16 -37.95 -9.78
C LYS A 347 46.92 -36.70 -10.21
N TRP A 348 47.31 -35.88 -9.23
CA TRP A 348 48.13 -34.69 -9.42
C TRP A 348 49.39 -34.75 -8.54
N GLY A 349 50.56 -34.40 -9.09
CA GLY A 349 51.87 -34.46 -8.40
C GLY A 349 52.77 -35.63 -8.83
N MET A 350 54.04 -35.64 -8.36
CA MET A 350 55.11 -36.51 -8.92
C MET A 350 54.88 -38.03 -8.72
N GLY A 351 55.34 -38.81 -9.71
CA GLY A 351 55.01 -40.22 -9.95
C GLY A 351 55.37 -41.23 -8.85
N GLY A 352 54.67 -42.37 -8.90
CA GLY A 352 54.80 -43.49 -7.97
C GLY A 352 53.55 -43.76 -7.14
N THR A 353 52.51 -42.93 -7.19
CA THR A 353 51.25 -43.13 -6.47
C THR A 353 50.17 -43.76 -7.35
N ASP A 354 49.47 -44.73 -6.77
CA ASP A 354 48.24 -45.29 -7.32
C ASP A 354 47.05 -44.50 -6.76
N LEU A 355 46.20 -44.01 -7.66
CA LEU A 355 44.89 -43.45 -7.33
C LEU A 355 43.89 -44.61 -7.40
N TYR A 356 43.20 -44.85 -6.29
CA TYR A 356 42.12 -45.82 -6.23
C TYR A 356 40.79 -45.07 -6.19
N VAL A 357 39.89 -45.38 -7.13
CA VAL A 357 38.56 -44.78 -7.20
C VAL A 357 37.52 -45.90 -7.17
N ALA A 358 36.64 -45.85 -6.18
CA ALA A 358 35.55 -46.81 -6.05
C ALA A 358 34.30 -46.09 -5.56
N ALA A 359 33.19 -46.29 -6.29
CA ALA A 359 31.91 -45.64 -6.01
C ALA A 359 32.06 -44.11 -5.86
N ASP A 360 31.84 -43.60 -4.66
CA ASP A 360 31.88 -42.20 -4.26
C ASP A 360 33.13 -41.81 -3.46
N ASN A 361 34.17 -42.64 -3.51
CA ASN A 361 35.44 -42.43 -2.82
C ASN A 361 36.63 -42.43 -3.81
N ALA A 362 37.50 -41.43 -3.71
CA ALA A 362 38.81 -41.36 -4.35
C ALA A 362 39.96 -41.26 -3.32
N VAL A 363 40.91 -42.19 -3.41
CA VAL A 363 41.99 -42.37 -2.44
C VAL A 363 43.36 -42.27 -3.12
N ILE A 364 44.25 -41.44 -2.59
CA ILE A 364 45.65 -41.37 -3.02
C ILE A 364 46.60 -41.62 -1.84
N GLN A 365 47.55 -42.54 -2.03
CA GLN A 365 48.63 -42.76 -1.08
C GLN A 365 49.76 -41.76 -1.32
N LEU A 366 50.20 -41.07 -0.28
CA LEU A 366 51.42 -40.26 -0.28
C LEU A 366 52.57 -41.19 0.11
N LEU A 367 53.41 -41.53 -0.87
CA LEU A 367 54.63 -42.31 -0.63
C LEU A 367 55.78 -41.38 -0.21
N SER A 368 56.79 -41.93 0.50
CA SER A 368 57.92 -41.18 1.04
C SER A 368 58.65 -40.36 -0.03
N GLY A 369 58.47 -39.04 -0.01
CA GLY A 369 59.16 -38.08 -0.86
C GLY A 369 58.59 -36.67 -0.66
N LYS A 370 59.46 -35.68 -0.46
CA LYS A 370 59.08 -34.28 -0.22
C LYS A 370 58.49 -33.66 -1.50
N GLY A 371 57.17 -33.57 -1.58
CA GLY A 371 56.47 -32.85 -2.66
C GLY A 371 54.95 -32.97 -2.54
N ASP A 372 54.24 -31.91 -2.90
CA ASP A 372 52.78 -31.83 -2.85
C ASP A 372 52.13 -32.78 -3.86
N ARG A 373 50.98 -33.34 -3.47
CA ARG A 373 50.22 -34.30 -4.29
C ARG A 373 48.74 -34.11 -4.05
N GLY A 374 47.90 -34.54 -4.97
CA GLY A 374 46.47 -34.32 -4.83
C GLY A 374 45.65 -35.13 -5.80
N ILE A 375 44.35 -34.88 -5.73
CA ILE A 375 43.34 -35.47 -6.61
C ILE A 375 42.67 -34.31 -7.36
N ALA A 376 42.74 -34.34 -8.69
CA ALA A 376 42.08 -33.40 -9.56
C ALA A 376 40.76 -34.01 -10.07
N PHE A 377 39.67 -33.29 -9.88
CA PHE A 377 38.33 -33.73 -10.27
C PHE A 377 37.86 -32.93 -11.50
N PRO A 378 37.64 -33.57 -12.66
CA PRO A 378 37.14 -32.91 -13.84
C PRO A 378 35.71 -32.41 -13.67
N VAL A 379 35.50 -31.13 -13.97
CA VAL A 379 34.18 -30.49 -14.02
C VAL A 379 33.80 -30.31 -15.48
N GLU A 380 32.71 -30.96 -15.89
CA GLU A 380 32.16 -30.89 -17.24
C GLU A 380 30.64 -30.77 -17.19
N PHE A 381 30.13 -30.16 -18.24
CA PHE A 381 29.14 -29.14 -18.07
C PHE A 381 28.47 -29.24 -19.45
N THR A 382 27.41 -30.05 -19.54
CA THR A 382 26.91 -30.60 -20.82
C THR A 382 25.45 -30.21 -21.01
N GLY A 383 25.12 -29.45 -22.06
CA GLY A 383 23.73 -29.09 -22.40
C GLY A 383 23.03 -28.13 -21.41
N TYR A 384 23.73 -27.62 -20.39
CA TYR A 384 23.22 -26.64 -19.44
C TYR A 384 23.81 -25.26 -19.84
N ASN A 385 22.94 -24.25 -20.02
CA ASN A 385 23.30 -22.95 -20.57
C ASN A 385 23.73 -22.02 -19.40
N TRP A 386 25.02 -21.77 -19.19
CA TRP A 386 25.49 -20.99 -18.02
C TRP A 386 25.90 -19.58 -18.37
N GLY A 387 25.26 -18.64 -17.68
CA GLY A 387 25.64 -17.23 -17.64
C GLY A 387 26.14 -16.81 -16.26
N TRP A 388 27.06 -17.58 -15.67
CA TRP A 388 27.87 -17.25 -14.47
C TRP A 388 27.13 -17.20 -13.12
N LYS A 389 26.88 -18.38 -12.55
CA LYS A 389 26.43 -18.56 -11.16
C LYS A 389 27.60 -18.96 -10.26
N ASN A 390 27.44 -18.76 -8.95
CA ASN A 390 28.36 -19.34 -7.97
C ASN A 390 28.29 -20.86 -8.04
N LEU A 391 29.44 -21.52 -7.94
CA LEU A 391 29.51 -22.97 -7.79
C LEU A 391 29.97 -23.32 -6.38
N TYR A 392 29.53 -24.46 -5.88
CA TYR A 392 29.83 -24.95 -4.54
C TYR A 392 30.47 -26.33 -4.67
N ILE A 393 31.64 -26.47 -4.03
CA ILE A 393 32.41 -27.71 -3.93
C ILE A 393 32.11 -28.31 -2.57
N ASP A 394 31.66 -29.56 -2.56
CA ASP A 394 31.33 -30.33 -1.37
C ASP A 394 32.10 -31.65 -1.35
N PHE A 395 32.80 -31.94 -0.26
CA PHE A 395 33.43 -33.25 -0.04
C PHE A 395 33.79 -33.48 1.42
N ASN A 396 33.97 -34.73 1.79
CA ASN A 396 34.66 -35.12 3.02
C ASN A 396 36.09 -35.49 2.68
N TYR A 397 37.04 -35.19 3.56
CA TYR A 397 38.37 -35.78 3.47
C TYR A 397 38.86 -36.33 4.80
N TYR A 398 39.76 -37.30 4.73
CA TYR A 398 40.47 -37.80 5.90
C TYR A 398 41.89 -38.26 5.57
N PHE A 399 42.74 -38.17 6.61
CA PHE A 399 44.08 -38.75 6.60
C PHE A 399 44.15 -40.00 7.45
N THR A 400 44.70 -41.08 6.90
CA THR A 400 44.84 -42.37 7.62
C THR A 400 45.87 -42.34 8.75
N LYS A 401 46.73 -41.32 8.83
CA LYS A 401 47.72 -41.12 9.90
C LYS A 401 47.67 -39.68 10.41
N LYS A 402 47.76 -39.51 11.74
CA LYS A 402 47.91 -38.19 12.40
C LYS A 402 49.33 -37.66 12.21
N VAL A 403 49.60 -37.06 11.06
CA VAL A 403 50.85 -36.36 10.72
C VAL A 403 50.55 -34.88 10.43
N ASP A 404 51.58 -34.03 10.30
CA ASP A 404 51.46 -32.57 10.13
C ASP A 404 50.90 -32.12 8.75
N ASN A 405 49.98 -32.87 8.16
CA ASN A 405 49.49 -32.69 6.80
C ASN A 405 48.30 -31.74 6.75
N TYR A 406 48.11 -31.03 5.65
CA TYR A 406 46.92 -30.20 5.42
C TYR A 406 46.43 -30.31 3.98
N VAL A 407 45.18 -29.92 3.75
CA VAL A 407 44.53 -29.96 2.44
C VAL A 407 44.26 -28.55 1.95
N SER A 408 44.44 -28.33 0.67
CA SER A 408 44.17 -27.08 -0.02
C SER A 408 43.34 -27.32 -1.27
N VAL A 409 42.41 -26.42 -1.57
CA VAL A 409 41.54 -26.51 -2.75
C VAL A 409 41.91 -25.43 -3.75
N TYR A 410 42.18 -25.86 -4.99
CA TYR A 410 42.53 -24.99 -6.11
C TYR A 410 41.61 -25.23 -7.31
N VAL A 411 41.55 -24.25 -8.21
CA VAL A 411 40.95 -24.43 -9.54
C VAL A 411 42.06 -24.53 -10.59
N MET A 412 41.94 -25.55 -11.44
CA MET A 412 42.83 -25.78 -12.58
C MET A 412 42.06 -25.56 -13.87
N ARG A 413 42.73 -25.01 -14.87
CA ARG A 413 42.23 -25.06 -16.25
C ARG A 413 42.27 -26.50 -16.78
N ASP A 414 41.51 -26.75 -17.84
CA ASP A 414 41.44 -28.08 -18.48
C ASP A 414 42.82 -28.59 -18.97
N ASP A 415 43.73 -27.66 -19.30
CA ASP A 415 45.11 -27.94 -19.70
C ASP A 415 46.07 -28.29 -18.53
N ASN A 416 45.52 -28.49 -17.33
CA ASN A 416 46.21 -28.75 -16.07
C ASN A 416 47.02 -27.57 -15.50
N THR A 417 46.82 -26.35 -15.99
CA THR A 417 47.41 -25.15 -15.38
C THR A 417 46.67 -24.79 -14.10
N ILE A 418 47.36 -24.77 -12.96
CA ILE A 418 46.81 -24.24 -11.70
C ILE A 418 46.74 -22.72 -11.79
N LEU A 419 45.63 -22.15 -11.36
CA LEU A 419 45.50 -20.70 -11.16
C LEU A 419 46.19 -20.33 -9.83
N LEU A 420 47.53 -20.23 -9.87
CA LEU A 420 48.44 -20.19 -8.71
C LEU A 420 48.24 -19.02 -7.74
N ASP A 421 47.40 -18.04 -8.07
CA ASP A 421 47.26 -16.80 -7.31
C ASP A 421 46.14 -16.85 -6.25
N GLN A 422 45.28 -17.89 -6.25
CA GLN A 422 44.08 -17.95 -5.41
C GLN A 422 43.76 -19.38 -4.93
N GLU A 423 44.31 -19.74 -3.77
CA GLU A 423 43.85 -20.89 -2.99
C GLU A 423 42.42 -20.63 -2.51
N LEU A 424 41.47 -21.48 -2.89
CA LEU A 424 40.05 -21.29 -2.55
C LEU A 424 39.75 -21.62 -1.09
N TRP A 425 40.47 -22.59 -0.54
CA TRP A 425 40.26 -23.06 0.83
C TRP A 425 41.45 -23.86 1.36
N VAL A 426 41.67 -23.79 2.68
CA VAL A 426 42.69 -24.56 3.42
C VAL A 426 42.06 -25.25 4.63
N GLY A 427 42.37 -26.54 4.76
CA GLY A 427 41.81 -27.45 5.75
C GLY A 427 42.75 -27.87 6.86
N LYS A 428 42.15 -28.36 7.95
CA LYS A 428 42.87 -28.86 9.14
C LYS A 428 43.44 -30.27 8.94
N LYS A 429 44.28 -30.69 9.90
CA LYS A 429 45.24 -31.80 9.76
C LYS A 429 44.72 -33.25 9.98
N MET A 430 43.41 -33.52 9.94
CA MET A 430 42.91 -34.86 10.28
C MET A 430 41.75 -35.34 9.40
N SER A 431 40.59 -34.69 9.48
CA SER A 431 39.42 -34.94 8.65
C SER A 431 38.46 -33.78 8.79
N ASP A 432 37.82 -33.36 7.71
CA ASP A 432 36.78 -32.33 7.76
C ASP A 432 35.77 -32.51 6.63
N TYR A 433 34.60 -31.90 6.80
CA TYR A 433 33.67 -31.66 5.72
C TYR A 433 33.97 -30.28 5.12
N VAL A 434 34.03 -30.22 3.80
CA VAL A 434 34.47 -29.04 3.05
C VAL A 434 33.31 -28.56 2.20
N HIS A 435 32.92 -27.30 2.39
CA HIS A 435 31.95 -26.58 1.57
C HIS A 435 32.57 -25.26 1.12
N VAL A 436 32.87 -25.12 -0.17
CA VAL A 436 33.65 -24.01 -0.71
C VAL A 436 32.97 -23.43 -1.94
N CYS A 437 32.79 -22.11 -1.95
CA CYS A 437 32.22 -21.40 -3.10
C CYS A 437 33.33 -21.02 -4.10
N ILE A 438 33.10 -21.31 -5.38
CA ILE A 438 33.76 -20.67 -6.53
C ILE A 438 32.84 -19.53 -6.98
N PRO A 439 33.13 -18.26 -6.66
CA PRO A 439 32.25 -17.15 -7.03
C PRO A 439 32.15 -17.01 -8.55
N ALA A 440 30.98 -16.61 -9.05
CA ALA A 440 30.77 -16.33 -10.47
C ALA A 440 31.84 -15.37 -11.05
N ALA A 441 32.22 -14.36 -10.27
CA ALA A 441 33.26 -13.40 -10.63
C ALA A 441 34.66 -14.04 -10.77
N PHE A 442 34.98 -15.07 -9.97
CA PHE A 442 36.23 -15.83 -10.09
C PHE A 442 36.29 -16.55 -11.44
N ILE A 443 35.18 -17.20 -11.82
CA ILE A 443 35.05 -17.93 -13.08
C ILE A 443 35.22 -16.95 -14.26
N GLN A 444 34.58 -15.77 -14.19
CA GLN A 444 34.67 -14.69 -15.18
C GLN A 444 36.10 -14.14 -15.32
N ASN A 445 36.68 -13.70 -14.21
CA ASN A 445 37.99 -13.02 -14.21
C ASN A 445 39.12 -13.95 -14.67
N ASN A 446 38.98 -15.27 -14.47
CA ASN A 446 39.99 -16.25 -14.88
C ASN A 446 39.69 -16.91 -16.24
N SER A 447 38.60 -16.53 -16.90
CA SER A 447 38.16 -17.05 -18.20
C SER A 447 38.11 -18.59 -18.24
N LEU A 448 37.52 -19.20 -17.22
CA LEU A 448 37.36 -20.65 -17.18
C LEU A 448 36.40 -21.11 -18.27
N SER A 449 36.78 -22.16 -18.98
CA SER A 449 35.95 -22.74 -20.03
C SER A 449 34.82 -23.60 -19.41
N GLN A 450 33.93 -24.15 -20.25
CA GLN A 450 32.94 -25.15 -19.81
C GLN A 450 33.59 -26.43 -19.26
N LYS A 451 34.91 -26.56 -19.38
CA LYS A 451 35.73 -27.61 -18.78
C LYS A 451 36.83 -26.99 -17.93
N PHE A 452 36.94 -27.47 -16.70
CA PHE A 452 38.01 -27.13 -15.77
C PHE A 452 38.14 -28.26 -14.74
N LYS A 453 39.11 -28.19 -13.84
CA LYS A 453 39.27 -29.18 -12.76
C LYS A 453 39.34 -28.49 -11.41
N VAL A 454 38.82 -29.17 -10.38
CA VAL A 454 39.05 -28.77 -8.99
C VAL A 454 40.12 -29.68 -8.41
N LEU A 455 41.18 -29.09 -7.89
CA LEU A 455 42.30 -29.81 -7.28
C LEU A 455 42.17 -29.78 -5.76
N VAL A 456 42.08 -30.96 -5.16
CA VAL A 456 42.26 -31.16 -3.72
C VAL A 456 43.71 -31.58 -3.51
N ALA A 457 44.56 -30.61 -3.18
CA ALA A 457 45.97 -30.80 -2.91
C ALA A 457 46.20 -31.14 -1.44
N CYS A 458 47.10 -32.07 -1.19
CA CYS A 458 47.63 -32.41 0.12
C CYS A 458 49.10 -31.99 0.21
N HIS A 459 49.43 -31.44 1.37
CA HIS A 459 50.75 -30.99 1.75
C HIS A 459 51.23 -31.75 2.99
N GLY A 460 52.54 -32.00 3.10
CA GLY A 460 53.17 -32.56 4.31
C GLY A 460 53.87 -33.91 4.14
N GLU A 461 53.87 -34.70 5.21
CA GLU A 461 54.55 -35.99 5.36
C GLU A 461 53.74 -37.16 4.75
N PRO A 462 54.35 -38.36 4.56
CA PRO A 462 53.67 -39.50 3.94
C PRO A 462 52.44 -40.02 4.74
N SER A 463 51.23 -39.88 4.17
CA SER A 463 49.95 -40.43 4.64
C SER A 463 49.06 -40.87 3.47
N THR A 464 47.86 -41.39 3.72
CA THR A 464 46.84 -41.55 2.66
C THR A 464 45.85 -40.40 2.76
N LEU A 465 45.60 -39.68 1.66
CA LEU A 465 44.46 -38.76 1.55
C LEU A 465 43.29 -39.53 0.92
N ASP A 466 42.16 -39.48 1.60
CA ASP A 466 40.92 -40.05 1.13
C ASP A 466 39.89 -38.93 0.99
N VAL A 467 39.22 -38.88 -0.17
CA VAL A 467 38.21 -37.88 -0.51
C VAL A 467 36.91 -38.60 -0.88
N GLU A 468 35.87 -38.36 -0.09
CA GLU A 468 34.56 -38.99 -0.25
C GLU A 468 33.49 -37.97 -0.60
N HIS A 469 32.48 -38.42 -1.35
CA HIS A 469 31.30 -37.64 -1.75
C HIS A 469 31.64 -36.33 -2.50
N PHE A 470 32.72 -36.32 -3.29
CA PHE A 470 33.14 -35.13 -4.02
C PHE A 470 32.09 -34.68 -5.04
N ARG A 471 31.63 -33.44 -4.90
CA ARG A 471 30.56 -32.84 -5.69
C ARG A 471 30.87 -31.39 -6.03
N VAL A 472 30.45 -30.98 -7.23
CA VAL A 472 30.42 -29.57 -7.65
C VAL A 472 29.01 -29.23 -8.12
N SER A 473 28.34 -28.25 -7.53
CA SER A 473 26.97 -27.88 -7.90
C SER A 473 26.73 -26.36 -7.89
N ASP A 474 25.58 -25.90 -8.39
CA ASP A 474 25.17 -24.48 -8.32
C ASP A 474 24.24 -24.21 -7.12
N ASP A 475 24.21 -25.11 -6.14
CA ASP A 475 23.35 -25.06 -4.96
C ASP A 475 24.16 -24.80 -3.68
N SER A 476 23.81 -23.72 -2.96
CA SER A 476 24.51 -23.31 -1.74
C SER A 476 24.22 -24.17 -0.52
N ASN A 477 23.16 -24.98 -0.54
CA ASN A 477 22.64 -25.63 0.67
C ASN A 477 23.04 -27.12 0.79
N ASN A 478 23.90 -27.62 -0.11
CA ASN A 478 24.34 -29.02 -0.17
C ASN A 478 23.19 -30.05 -0.04
N SER A 479 22.01 -29.75 -0.59
CA SER A 479 20.88 -30.67 -0.49
C SER A 479 21.04 -31.81 -1.50
N LEU A 480 20.89 -33.06 -1.06
CA LEU A 480 20.82 -34.22 -1.95
C LEU A 480 19.48 -34.19 -2.70
N LEU A 481 19.46 -34.67 -3.95
CA LEU A 481 18.24 -34.73 -4.76
C LEU A 481 17.06 -35.46 -4.05
N PRO A 482 17.27 -36.57 -3.30
CA PRO A 482 16.22 -37.25 -2.55
C PRO A 482 15.59 -36.42 -1.44
N ASP A 483 16.35 -35.55 -0.78
CA ASP A 483 15.82 -34.70 0.29
C ASP A 483 14.93 -33.62 -0.32
N LYS A 484 15.30 -33.12 -1.51
CA LYS A 484 14.44 -32.25 -2.32
C LYS A 484 13.15 -32.94 -2.78
N PHE A 485 13.13 -34.26 -2.94
CA PHE A 485 11.92 -35.02 -3.28
C PHE A 485 11.11 -35.42 -2.04
N LYS A 486 11.73 -35.77 -0.91
CA LYS A 486 11.04 -36.07 0.36
C LYS A 486 10.28 -34.86 0.90
N ASP A 487 10.84 -33.68 0.76
CA ASP A 487 10.18 -32.43 1.14
C ASP A 487 9.08 -32.01 0.15
N LEU A 488 9.03 -32.58 -1.06
CA LEU A 488 7.91 -32.40 -1.99
C LEU A 488 6.77 -33.42 -1.76
N ASP A 489 7.10 -34.67 -1.44
CA ASP A 489 6.13 -35.79 -1.38
C ASP A 489 5.39 -35.87 -0.03
N LEU A 490 6.04 -35.52 1.09
CA LEU A 490 5.40 -35.52 2.42
C LEU A 490 4.45 -34.35 2.66
N LEU A 491 4.50 -33.33 1.79
CA LEU A 491 3.84 -32.07 2.03
C LEU A 491 2.50 -31.90 1.26
N THR A 492 2.10 -32.85 0.41
CA THR A 492 0.76 -32.83 -0.23
C THR A 492 0.23 -34.20 -0.68
N VAL A 493 0.05 -35.18 0.23
CA VAL A 493 -0.74 -36.39 -0.14
C VAL A 493 -2.22 -36.01 -0.15
N LYS A 494 -2.74 -35.62 -1.33
CA LYS A 494 -4.18 -35.51 -1.59
C LYS A 494 -4.72 -36.87 -2.00
N ASN A 495 -5.30 -37.59 -1.06
CA ASN A 495 -6.21 -38.68 -1.41
C ASN A 495 -7.59 -38.06 -1.63
N GLY A 496 -7.90 -37.74 -2.89
CA GLY A 496 -9.21 -37.17 -3.24
C GLY A 496 -10.33 -38.19 -3.05
N PHE A 497 -11.50 -37.74 -2.59
CA PHE A 497 -12.71 -38.53 -2.85
C PHE A 497 -13.03 -38.36 -4.33
N ASN A 498 -13.13 -39.46 -5.07
CA ASN A 498 -13.52 -39.40 -6.47
C ASN A 498 -15.04 -39.19 -6.55
N LEU A 499 -15.46 -37.98 -6.90
CA LEU A 499 -16.89 -37.66 -7.03
C LEU A 499 -17.58 -38.55 -8.09
N ALA A 500 -16.88 -38.99 -9.13
CA ALA A 500 -17.45 -39.88 -10.14
C ALA A 500 -17.79 -41.28 -9.59
N GLU A 501 -17.19 -41.65 -8.46
CA GLU A 501 -17.44 -42.90 -7.75
C GLU A 501 -18.47 -42.75 -6.62
N ALA A 502 -19.05 -41.55 -6.46
CA ALA A 502 -20.10 -41.32 -5.48
C ALA A 502 -21.28 -42.25 -5.73
N GLN A 503 -21.90 -42.72 -4.64
CA GLN A 503 -23.11 -43.53 -4.69
C GLN A 503 -24.21 -42.87 -3.87
N GLY A 504 -25.46 -43.17 -4.23
CA GLY A 504 -26.60 -42.77 -3.43
C GLY A 504 -26.72 -43.58 -2.14
N TRP A 505 -26.99 -42.91 -1.03
CA TRP A 505 -27.22 -43.52 0.27
C TRP A 505 -28.73 -43.58 0.58
N GLN A 506 -29.24 -44.79 0.83
CA GLN A 506 -30.65 -45.09 1.14
C GLN A 506 -31.66 -44.66 0.05
N LEU A 507 -31.28 -44.72 -1.23
CA LEU A 507 -32.16 -44.39 -2.35
C LEU A 507 -33.25 -45.43 -2.58
N THR A 508 -34.45 -44.94 -2.89
CA THR A 508 -35.60 -45.75 -3.31
C THR A 508 -35.68 -45.80 -4.84
N GLN A 509 -35.62 -47.00 -5.40
CA GLN A 509 -35.59 -47.21 -6.85
C GLN A 509 -36.89 -46.71 -7.51
N GLY A 510 -36.76 -45.77 -8.45
CA GLY A 510 -37.88 -45.23 -9.24
C GLY A 510 -38.54 -43.94 -8.71
N SER A 511 -38.20 -43.49 -7.49
CA SER A 511 -38.68 -42.21 -6.92
C SER A 511 -37.58 -41.19 -6.68
N ASP A 512 -36.32 -41.64 -6.65
CA ASP A 512 -35.16 -40.83 -6.31
C ASP A 512 -34.23 -40.68 -7.52
N TYR A 513 -33.65 -39.50 -7.67
CA TYR A 513 -32.68 -39.18 -8.71
C TYR A 513 -31.28 -39.09 -8.11
N PHE A 514 -30.30 -39.71 -8.77
CA PHE A 514 -28.89 -39.61 -8.40
C PHE A 514 -28.03 -39.47 -9.64
N TYR A 515 -27.07 -38.55 -9.57
CA TYR A 515 -26.09 -38.26 -10.60
C TYR A 515 -24.73 -38.04 -9.95
N ALA A 516 -23.67 -38.48 -10.59
CA ALA A 516 -22.31 -38.26 -10.13
C ALA A 516 -21.36 -38.23 -11.33
N ASP A 517 -20.47 -37.24 -11.37
CA ASP A 517 -19.34 -37.16 -12.28
C ASP A 517 -18.09 -36.62 -11.55
N SER A 518 -17.03 -36.30 -12.29
CA SER A 518 -15.80 -35.79 -11.71
C SER A 518 -15.90 -34.39 -11.09
N THR A 519 -17.01 -33.67 -11.30
CA THR A 519 -17.22 -32.27 -10.92
C THR A 519 -18.26 -32.08 -9.83
N GLU A 520 -19.33 -32.90 -9.81
CA GLU A 520 -20.35 -32.86 -8.78
C GLU A 520 -21.07 -34.20 -8.61
N ALA A 521 -21.63 -34.41 -7.42
CA ALA A 521 -22.59 -35.48 -7.15
C ALA A 521 -23.90 -34.88 -6.64
N VAL A 522 -25.03 -35.29 -7.21
CA VAL A 522 -26.35 -34.72 -6.94
C VAL A 522 -27.31 -35.85 -6.59
N PHE A 523 -28.02 -35.69 -5.48
CA PHE A 523 -29.12 -36.56 -5.07
C PHE A 523 -30.41 -35.75 -4.92
N LYS A 524 -31.56 -36.31 -5.33
CA LYS A 524 -32.90 -35.76 -5.13
C LYS A 524 -33.92 -36.84 -4.74
N THR A 525 -34.88 -36.49 -3.89
CA THR A 525 -35.98 -37.38 -3.45
C THR A 525 -37.32 -36.65 -3.41
N GLY A 526 -38.39 -37.36 -3.80
CA GLY A 526 -39.77 -36.91 -3.58
C GLY A 526 -40.26 -37.12 -2.14
N ASP A 527 -39.55 -37.93 -1.35
CA ASP A 527 -39.81 -38.19 0.07
C ASP A 527 -38.67 -37.63 0.93
N ALA A 528 -38.92 -36.50 1.59
CA ALA A 528 -37.98 -35.83 2.48
C ALA A 528 -38.09 -36.29 3.95
N SER A 529 -38.90 -37.33 4.24
CA SER A 529 -39.15 -37.80 5.62
C SER A 529 -38.16 -38.85 6.12
N SER A 530 -37.32 -39.38 5.24
CA SER A 530 -36.29 -40.39 5.53
C SER A 530 -34.88 -39.86 5.26
N ASN A 531 -33.90 -40.31 6.04
CA ASN A 531 -32.50 -39.97 5.83
C ASN A 531 -32.00 -40.53 4.49
N LYS A 532 -31.57 -39.66 3.59
CA LYS A 532 -30.99 -40.04 2.29
C LYS A 532 -29.81 -39.14 1.96
N GLY A 533 -28.93 -39.56 1.07
CA GLY A 533 -27.74 -38.76 0.78
C GLY A 533 -26.76 -39.36 -0.22
N ILE A 534 -25.49 -39.00 -0.06
CA ILE A 534 -24.38 -39.34 -0.93
C ILE A 534 -23.29 -40.02 -0.09
N VAL A 535 -22.70 -41.09 -0.63
CA VAL A 535 -21.58 -41.81 -0.01
C VAL A 535 -20.39 -41.89 -0.96
N LEU A 536 -19.19 -41.67 -0.44
CA LEU A 536 -17.92 -41.74 -1.17
C LEU A 536 -16.90 -42.56 -0.40
N LYS A 537 -16.01 -43.24 -1.14
CA LYS A 537 -14.86 -43.94 -0.58
C LYS A 537 -13.59 -43.16 -0.88
N ALA A 538 -12.65 -43.20 0.05
CA ALA A 538 -11.29 -42.68 -0.16
C ALA A 538 -10.30 -43.42 0.75
N HIS A 539 -9.02 -43.18 0.48
CA HIS A 539 -7.93 -43.65 1.34
C HIS A 539 -7.47 -42.51 2.26
N ILE A 540 -7.08 -42.83 3.48
CA ILE A 540 -6.45 -41.89 4.41
C ILE A 540 -4.97 -42.20 4.54
N THR A 541 -4.16 -41.22 4.94
CA THR A 541 -2.74 -41.47 5.25
C THR A 541 -2.61 -41.94 6.71
N PRO A 542 -2.18 -43.18 6.99
CA PRO A 542 -2.09 -43.67 8.35
C PRO A 542 -0.98 -42.96 9.16
N GLY A 543 -1.15 -42.86 10.48
CA GLY A 543 -0.11 -42.36 11.39
C GLY A 543 0.10 -40.84 11.39
N VAL A 544 -0.62 -40.08 10.54
CA VAL A 544 -0.55 -38.62 10.47
C VAL A 544 -1.93 -37.99 10.64
N THR A 545 -1.97 -36.68 10.94
CA THR A 545 -3.25 -35.96 10.99
C THR A 545 -3.76 -35.78 9.56
N ASN A 546 -5.03 -36.13 9.34
CA ASN A 546 -5.72 -35.91 8.08
C ASN A 546 -6.76 -34.80 8.26
N TYR A 547 -7.01 -34.02 7.22
CA TYR A 547 -8.03 -32.99 7.14
C TYR A 547 -8.99 -33.37 6.03
N ILE A 548 -10.25 -33.57 6.41
CA ILE A 548 -11.34 -33.85 5.49
C ILE A 548 -12.05 -32.53 5.24
N GLN A 549 -12.21 -32.16 3.97
CA GLN A 549 -12.97 -30.99 3.57
C GLN A 549 -14.06 -31.39 2.58
N VAL A 550 -15.26 -30.84 2.75
CA VAL A 550 -16.45 -31.18 1.99
C VAL A 550 -17.17 -29.90 1.61
N GLN A 551 -17.48 -29.70 0.32
CA GLN A 551 -18.30 -28.60 -0.17
C GLN A 551 -19.63 -29.11 -0.71
N TYR A 552 -20.74 -28.68 -0.13
CA TYR A 552 -22.09 -29.17 -0.49
C TYR A 552 -23.15 -28.06 -0.43
N GLY A 553 -24.24 -28.21 -1.18
CA GLY A 553 -25.45 -27.38 -1.09
C GLY A 553 -26.70 -28.24 -0.86
N ILE A 554 -27.74 -27.65 -0.28
CA ILE A 554 -29.00 -28.33 0.00
C ILE A 554 -30.21 -27.56 -0.55
N VAL A 555 -31.27 -28.30 -0.88
CA VAL A 555 -32.60 -27.75 -1.19
C VAL A 555 -33.63 -28.49 -0.35
N SER A 556 -34.41 -27.78 0.47
CA SER A 556 -35.51 -28.33 1.29
C SER A 556 -36.74 -27.41 1.30
N ALA A 557 -37.94 -27.94 1.51
CA ALA A 557 -39.16 -27.13 1.73
C ALA A 557 -39.43 -26.81 3.22
N ALA A 558 -38.77 -27.49 4.15
CA ALA A 558 -38.89 -27.30 5.61
C ALA A 558 -37.54 -27.53 6.33
N GLN A 559 -37.34 -26.94 7.51
CA GLN A 559 -36.10 -27.07 8.28
C GLN A 559 -35.91 -28.51 8.80
N TYR A 560 -35.00 -29.26 8.16
CA TYR A 560 -34.46 -30.50 8.69
C TYR A 560 -32.95 -30.60 8.39
N GLY A 561 -32.20 -31.21 9.31
CA GLY A 561 -30.75 -31.20 9.31
C GLY A 561 -30.10 -32.18 8.32
N ILE A 562 -29.01 -31.73 7.70
CA ILE A 562 -28.00 -32.57 7.01
C ILE A 562 -26.91 -32.90 8.03
N ALA A 563 -26.34 -34.11 7.98
CA ALA A 563 -25.14 -34.48 8.72
C ALA A 563 -24.08 -35.15 7.84
N ALA A 564 -22.81 -34.97 8.19
CA ALA A 564 -21.69 -35.66 7.56
C ALA A 564 -21.01 -36.62 8.54
N PHE A 565 -20.74 -37.84 8.09
CA PHE A 565 -20.22 -38.96 8.87
C PHE A 565 -19.00 -39.59 8.21
N LEU A 566 -18.04 -40.02 9.04
CA LEU A 566 -16.91 -40.85 8.63
C LEU A 566 -17.00 -42.24 9.24
N SER A 567 -16.69 -43.28 8.46
CA SER A 567 -16.66 -44.69 8.91
C SER A 567 -15.53 -45.50 8.27
N ASN A 568 -15.24 -46.70 8.79
CA ASN A 568 -14.16 -47.60 8.37
C ASN A 568 -14.52 -48.53 7.19
N GLY A 569 -15.56 -48.21 6.43
CA GLY A 569 -15.96 -48.96 5.24
C GLY A 569 -16.68 -50.30 5.47
N ARG A 570 -16.80 -50.79 6.72
CA ARG A 570 -17.61 -51.98 7.04
C ARG A 570 -19.03 -51.53 7.38
N ASN A 571 -19.99 -51.86 6.51
CA ASN A 571 -21.44 -51.69 6.65
C ASN A 571 -21.92 -50.43 7.40
N LEU A 572 -22.68 -49.58 6.70
CA LEU A 572 -23.30 -48.33 7.20
C LEU A 572 -24.24 -48.48 8.41
N ASN A 573 -24.41 -49.69 8.96
CA ASN A 573 -25.22 -49.98 10.14
C ASN A 573 -24.39 -50.43 11.37
N ASP A 574 -23.06 -50.59 11.26
CA ASP A 574 -22.20 -51.22 12.28
C ASP A 574 -21.67 -50.24 13.37
N GLY A 575 -22.18 -49.03 13.44
CA GLY A 575 -22.26 -48.28 14.71
C GLY A 575 -21.04 -47.49 15.20
N VAL A 576 -20.00 -47.28 14.39
CA VAL A 576 -18.91 -46.34 14.74
C VAL A 576 -18.82 -45.21 13.73
N PHE A 577 -19.43 -44.06 14.06
CA PHE A 577 -19.46 -42.84 13.25
C PHE A 577 -18.84 -41.67 14.00
N ALA A 578 -18.06 -40.84 13.31
CA ALA A 578 -17.78 -39.48 13.76
C ALA A 578 -18.65 -38.50 12.96
N GLN A 579 -19.64 -37.89 13.60
CA GLN A 579 -20.38 -36.77 13.02
C GLN A 579 -19.56 -35.50 13.18
N PHE A 580 -19.32 -34.77 12.09
CA PHE A 580 -18.45 -33.59 12.11
C PHE A 580 -19.06 -32.32 11.54
N GLY A 581 -20.35 -32.35 11.22
CA GLY A 581 -21.10 -31.16 10.83
C GLY A 581 -22.59 -31.43 10.74
N SER A 582 -23.37 -30.40 11.06
CA SER A 582 -24.80 -30.35 10.74
C SER A 582 -25.22 -28.95 10.30
N VAL A 583 -26.17 -28.85 9.36
CA VAL A 583 -26.69 -27.57 8.86
C VAL A 583 -28.22 -27.62 8.77
N GLU A 584 -28.88 -26.54 9.21
CA GLU A 584 -30.35 -26.40 9.32
C GLU A 584 -30.93 -25.32 8.38
N THR A 585 -30.13 -24.79 7.45
CA THR A 585 -30.48 -23.62 6.63
C THR A 585 -30.34 -23.89 5.13
N ASN A 586 -31.14 -23.18 4.33
CA ASN A 586 -31.62 -23.64 3.03
C ASN A 586 -30.95 -22.96 1.80
N THR A 587 -29.76 -22.36 1.97
CA THR A 587 -29.20 -21.42 0.97
C THR A 587 -27.67 -21.51 0.88
N GLY A 588 -27.14 -21.69 -0.35
CA GLY A 588 -25.71 -21.61 -0.68
C GLY A 588 -24.92 -22.95 -0.66
N ILE A 589 -23.68 -22.90 -1.18
CA ILE A 589 -22.68 -23.98 -1.03
C ILE A 589 -21.92 -23.75 0.27
N HIS A 590 -21.94 -24.75 1.15
CA HIS A 590 -21.29 -24.74 2.45
C HIS A 590 -20.03 -25.61 2.45
N THR A 591 -19.03 -25.21 3.24
CA THR A 591 -17.81 -26.00 3.47
C THR A 591 -17.77 -26.52 4.90
N LEU A 592 -17.65 -27.84 5.05
CA LEU A 592 -17.29 -28.49 6.31
C LEU A 592 -15.83 -28.89 6.28
N THR A 593 -15.12 -28.69 7.39
CA THR A 593 -13.73 -29.14 7.56
C THR A 593 -13.61 -29.90 8.86
N TYR A 594 -13.08 -31.11 8.81
CA TYR A 594 -12.87 -31.98 9.96
C TYR A 594 -11.42 -32.40 10.06
N LYS A 595 -10.82 -32.18 11.23
CA LYS A 595 -9.48 -32.64 11.56
C LYS A 595 -9.60 -34.04 12.16
N LEU A 596 -9.00 -35.01 11.50
CA LEU A 596 -8.94 -36.40 11.91
C LEU A 596 -7.53 -36.72 12.41
N THR A 597 -7.36 -36.78 13.73
CA THR A 597 -6.07 -37.06 14.37
C THR A 597 -5.70 -38.55 14.30
N PRO A 598 -4.41 -38.93 14.40
CA PRO A 598 -4.00 -40.34 14.46
C PRO A 598 -4.73 -41.15 15.55
N ALA A 599 -4.98 -40.54 16.71
CA ALA A 599 -5.72 -41.18 17.79
C ALA A 599 -7.19 -41.45 17.42
N GLU A 600 -7.82 -40.55 16.68
CA GLU A 600 -9.20 -40.74 16.20
C GLU A 600 -9.28 -41.75 15.07
N ILE A 601 -8.28 -41.82 14.18
CA ILE A 601 -8.16 -42.85 13.13
C ILE A 601 -8.14 -44.24 13.77
N ILE A 602 -7.30 -44.41 14.80
CA ILE A 602 -7.21 -45.66 15.57
C ILE A 602 -8.54 -45.96 16.28
N ARG A 603 -9.16 -44.95 16.92
CA ARG A 603 -10.45 -45.09 17.62
C ARG A 603 -11.58 -45.52 16.67
N LEU A 604 -11.60 -45.00 15.45
CA LEU A 604 -12.58 -45.32 14.42
C LEU A 604 -12.27 -46.64 13.70
N GLY A 605 -11.11 -47.25 13.94
CA GLY A 605 -10.67 -48.49 13.30
C GLY A 605 -10.43 -48.34 11.79
N ILE A 606 -10.05 -47.15 11.34
CA ILE A 606 -9.75 -46.85 9.94
C ILE A 606 -8.26 -47.16 9.72
N ASN A 607 -7.96 -48.16 8.89
CA ASN A 607 -6.57 -48.60 8.65
C ASN A 607 -5.98 -48.03 7.36
N ASP A 608 -6.81 -47.85 6.32
CA ASP A 608 -6.41 -47.41 4.98
C ASP A 608 -7.62 -46.76 4.27
N GLU A 609 -8.70 -47.51 4.09
CA GLU A 609 -9.94 -47.01 3.47
C GLU A 609 -10.91 -46.39 4.49
N CYS A 610 -11.53 -45.28 4.09
CA CYS A 610 -12.64 -44.67 4.81
C CYS A 610 -13.82 -44.39 3.88
N THR A 611 -15.00 -44.29 4.48
CA THR A 611 -16.23 -43.93 3.79
C THR A 611 -16.81 -42.65 4.38
N LEU A 612 -16.98 -41.64 3.53
CA LEU A 612 -17.67 -40.39 3.83
C LEU A 612 -19.13 -40.52 3.42
N THR A 613 -20.05 -40.31 4.35
CA THR A 613 -21.50 -40.25 4.08
C THR A 613 -22.01 -38.87 4.43
N ILE A 614 -22.76 -38.25 3.52
CA ILE A 614 -23.38 -36.95 3.70
C ILE A 614 -24.85 -37.11 3.38
N GLY A 615 -25.74 -36.88 4.35
CA GLY A 615 -27.16 -37.12 4.16
C GLY A 615 -28.03 -36.62 5.30
N GLY A 616 -29.33 -36.62 5.07
CA GLY A 616 -30.34 -36.14 6.00
C GLY A 616 -31.73 -36.08 5.36
N ASN A 617 -32.65 -35.38 6.00
CA ASN A 617 -34.03 -35.23 5.55
C ASN A 617 -34.18 -34.02 4.60
N VAL A 618 -33.65 -34.11 3.38
CA VAL A 618 -33.64 -33.00 2.41
C VAL A 618 -34.21 -33.42 1.05
N ASN A 619 -34.80 -32.47 0.30
CA ASN A 619 -35.33 -32.73 -1.05
C ASN A 619 -34.22 -32.90 -2.09
N ALA A 620 -33.12 -32.16 -1.94
CA ALA A 620 -31.91 -32.35 -2.74
C ALA A 620 -30.63 -32.05 -1.96
N LEU A 621 -29.57 -32.78 -2.30
CA LEU A 621 -28.20 -32.58 -1.82
C LEU A 621 -27.27 -32.52 -3.05
N ILE A 622 -26.44 -31.49 -3.12
CA ILE A 622 -25.42 -31.28 -4.15
C ILE A 622 -24.07 -31.32 -3.46
N LEU A 623 -23.15 -32.14 -3.92
CA LEU A 623 -21.77 -32.22 -3.45
C LEU A 623 -20.84 -31.74 -4.57
N LYS A 624 -20.11 -30.65 -4.32
CA LYS A 624 -19.20 -30.01 -5.28
C LYS A 624 -17.75 -30.44 -5.12
N SER A 625 -17.32 -30.78 -3.91
CA SER A 625 -16.00 -31.36 -3.67
C SER A 625 -15.93 -32.10 -2.36
N ALA A 626 -15.07 -33.12 -2.30
CA ALA A 626 -14.66 -33.74 -1.06
C ALA A 626 -13.18 -34.14 -1.18
N THR A 627 -12.36 -33.76 -0.19
CA THR A 627 -10.92 -34.01 -0.20
C THR A 627 -10.43 -34.51 1.16
N ILE A 628 -9.46 -35.43 1.15
CA ILE A 628 -8.64 -35.76 2.32
C ILE A 628 -7.22 -35.31 2.04
N SER A 629 -6.63 -34.57 2.98
CA SER A 629 -5.25 -34.10 2.89
C SER A 629 -4.53 -34.22 4.22
N THR A 630 -3.20 -34.37 4.20
CA THR A 630 -2.37 -34.22 5.41
C THR A 630 -2.15 -32.75 5.81
N THR A 631 -2.57 -31.81 4.95
CA THR A 631 -2.55 -30.36 5.18
C THR A 631 -3.95 -29.78 5.31
N ARG A 632 -4.13 -28.77 6.17
CA ARG A 632 -5.41 -28.06 6.33
C ARG A 632 -5.75 -27.35 5.01
N ASN A 633 -6.93 -27.64 4.46
CA ASN A 633 -7.49 -27.07 3.20
C ASN A 633 -6.98 -27.66 1.86
N GLY A 634 -6.16 -28.72 1.87
CA GLY A 634 -5.68 -29.30 0.60
C GLY A 634 -4.85 -28.34 -0.26
N ALA A 635 -4.21 -27.35 0.34
CA ALA A 635 -3.30 -26.44 -0.35
C ALA A 635 -1.96 -27.14 -0.63
N GLY A 636 -1.41 -26.95 -1.84
CA GLY A 636 -0.01 -27.29 -2.10
C GLY A 636 0.94 -26.40 -1.29
N VAL A 637 2.21 -26.80 -1.12
CA VAL A 637 3.21 -26.10 -0.29
C VAL A 637 3.32 -24.60 -0.60
N LEU A 638 3.18 -24.21 -1.87
CA LEU A 638 3.20 -22.80 -2.29
C LEU A 638 1.93 -22.01 -1.93
N GLU A 639 0.78 -22.67 -1.82
CA GLU A 639 -0.47 -22.05 -1.34
C GLU A 639 -0.49 -21.94 0.19
N ALA A 640 0.09 -22.92 0.90
CA ALA A 640 0.16 -22.94 2.36
C ALA A 640 1.14 -21.90 2.93
N ILE A 641 2.18 -21.53 2.18
CA ILE A 641 3.12 -20.46 2.58
C ILE A 641 2.53 -19.06 2.31
N ASN A 642 1.56 -18.93 1.40
CA ASN A 642 0.97 -17.65 1.01
C ASN A 642 -0.40 -17.33 1.64
N ASN A 643 -1.08 -18.30 2.27
CA ASN A 643 -2.40 -18.12 2.87
C ASN A 643 -2.41 -18.54 4.34
N ASP A 644 -2.07 -17.60 5.23
CA ASP A 644 -2.20 -17.77 6.69
C ASP A 644 -3.48 -17.13 7.26
N ASP A 645 -4.54 -17.01 6.46
CA ASP A 645 -5.86 -16.71 7.03
C ASP A 645 -6.99 -17.48 6.34
N THR A 646 -7.87 -18.02 7.17
CA THR A 646 -8.95 -18.94 6.82
C THR A 646 -10.14 -18.21 6.20
N SER A 647 -10.53 -18.45 4.93
CA SER A 647 -11.94 -18.36 4.50
C SER A 647 -12.24 -18.92 3.12
N LYS A 648 -13.46 -19.46 3.03
CA LYS A 648 -14.12 -20.24 1.97
C LYS A 648 -14.08 -19.53 0.61
N LYS A 649 -13.68 -20.23 -0.46
CA LYS A 649 -14.14 -19.90 -1.82
C LYS A 649 -15.67 -19.91 -1.78
N VAL A 650 -16.31 -18.76 -1.95
CA VAL A 650 -17.77 -18.66 -1.96
C VAL A 650 -18.23 -18.64 -3.41
N ILE A 651 -19.12 -19.56 -3.77
CA ILE A 651 -19.71 -19.64 -5.11
C ILE A 651 -21.11 -19.02 -5.06
N TYR A 652 -21.37 -18.11 -5.99
CA TYR A 652 -22.63 -17.40 -6.15
C TYR A 652 -23.29 -17.81 -7.46
N GLY A 653 -24.55 -18.20 -7.38
CA GLY A 653 -25.35 -18.63 -8.51
C GLY A 653 -25.87 -20.06 -8.37
N SER A 654 -26.69 -20.48 -9.33
CA SER A 654 -27.11 -21.88 -9.44
C SER A 654 -26.20 -22.60 -10.42
N SER A 655 -26.00 -23.91 -10.23
CA SER A 655 -25.19 -24.73 -11.14
C SER A 655 -25.66 -24.54 -12.58
N ILE A 656 -24.74 -24.19 -13.47
CA ILE A 656 -25.02 -24.05 -14.90
C ILE A 656 -24.81 -25.36 -15.67
N HIS A 657 -24.52 -26.47 -14.96
CA HIS A 657 -24.38 -27.78 -15.56
C HIS A 657 -25.63 -28.15 -16.37
N LEU A 658 -25.43 -28.58 -17.62
CA LEU A 658 -26.48 -28.90 -18.60
C LEU A 658 -27.51 -27.79 -18.88
N ILE A 659 -27.25 -26.54 -18.52
CA ILE A 659 -28.13 -25.39 -18.85
C ILE A 659 -28.42 -25.25 -20.35
N ASN A 660 -27.58 -25.82 -21.21
CA ASN A 660 -27.83 -25.93 -22.65
C ASN A 660 -29.11 -26.71 -23.01
N SER A 661 -29.59 -27.57 -22.12
CA SER A 661 -30.84 -28.33 -22.24
C SER A 661 -32.03 -27.69 -21.51
N ALA A 662 -31.81 -26.60 -20.76
CA ALA A 662 -32.86 -25.88 -20.05
C ALA A 662 -33.70 -25.03 -21.00
N ASN A 663 -34.98 -24.85 -20.65
CA ASN A 663 -35.88 -23.98 -21.42
C ASN A 663 -35.50 -22.51 -21.23
N SER A 664 -35.15 -21.81 -22.32
CA SER A 664 -34.88 -20.37 -22.25
C SER A 664 -36.15 -19.58 -21.89
N LYS A 665 -35.99 -18.55 -21.05
CA LYS A 665 -37.05 -17.65 -20.63
C LYS A 665 -36.80 -16.25 -21.19
N SER A 666 -37.76 -15.73 -21.94
CA SER A 666 -37.72 -14.35 -22.44
C SER A 666 -38.19 -13.38 -21.36
N ILE A 667 -37.41 -12.33 -21.13
CA ILE A 667 -37.77 -11.15 -20.33
C ILE A 667 -37.60 -9.93 -21.25
N ASP A 668 -38.68 -9.18 -21.45
CA ASP A 668 -38.66 -8.04 -22.35
C ASP A 668 -37.77 -6.92 -21.80
N GLY A 669 -36.86 -6.41 -22.63
CA GLY A 669 -35.90 -5.38 -22.23
C GLY A 669 -34.87 -5.81 -21.18
N LEU A 670 -34.60 -7.12 -21.03
CA LEU A 670 -33.59 -7.65 -20.10
C LEU A 670 -32.22 -6.97 -20.27
N LYS A 671 -31.60 -6.58 -19.15
CA LYS A 671 -30.24 -6.04 -19.13
C LYS A 671 -29.34 -6.79 -18.16
N LEU A 672 -29.34 -6.40 -16.88
CA LEU A 672 -28.40 -6.92 -15.90
C LEU A 672 -29.05 -8.02 -15.07
N VAL A 673 -28.28 -9.07 -14.80
CA VAL A 673 -28.67 -10.19 -13.94
C VAL A 673 -27.57 -10.45 -12.92
N THR A 674 -27.95 -10.78 -11.69
CA THR A 674 -27.01 -11.24 -10.65
C THR A 674 -27.67 -12.33 -9.79
N PRO A 675 -26.92 -13.29 -9.24
CA PRO A 675 -27.36 -14.08 -8.10
C PRO A 675 -27.90 -13.18 -6.97
N GLY A 676 -28.92 -13.63 -6.26
CA GLY A 676 -29.68 -12.81 -5.32
C GLY A 676 -28.94 -12.43 -4.04
N GLU A 677 -27.80 -13.09 -3.79
CA GLU A 677 -26.95 -12.91 -2.62
C GLU A 677 -25.80 -11.94 -2.93
N LYS A 678 -25.54 -11.03 -1.99
CA LYS A 678 -24.37 -10.15 -1.99
C LYS A 678 -23.18 -10.82 -1.33
N TYR A 679 -21.99 -10.33 -1.63
CA TYR A 679 -20.81 -10.64 -0.83
C TYR A 679 -20.94 -10.03 0.57
N ASP A 680 -20.74 -10.83 1.62
CA ASP A 680 -20.99 -10.47 3.02
C ASP A 680 -19.72 -10.32 3.86
N GLN A 681 -18.56 -10.46 3.22
CA GLN A 681 -17.23 -10.35 3.83
C GLN A 681 -16.47 -9.15 3.25
N ASP A 682 -15.38 -8.76 3.90
CA ASP A 682 -14.49 -7.70 3.41
C ASP A 682 -13.28 -8.30 2.67
N ASN A 683 -12.69 -7.50 1.78
CA ASN A 683 -11.46 -7.84 1.06
C ASN A 683 -11.55 -9.09 0.16
N GLY A 684 -12.70 -9.34 -0.46
CA GLY A 684 -12.83 -10.40 -1.46
C GLY A 684 -12.11 -10.07 -2.77
N ARG A 685 -11.80 -11.11 -3.53
CA ARG A 685 -11.26 -11.08 -4.88
C ARG A 685 -12.09 -11.97 -5.78
N LEU A 686 -12.51 -11.42 -6.91
CA LEU A 686 -13.16 -12.21 -7.95
C LEU A 686 -12.16 -13.27 -8.42
N ASP A 687 -12.58 -14.53 -8.34
CA ASP A 687 -11.76 -15.69 -8.63
C ASP A 687 -12.10 -16.22 -10.02
N HIS A 688 -13.29 -16.80 -10.20
CA HIS A 688 -13.73 -17.32 -11.50
C HIS A 688 -15.14 -16.83 -11.85
N ILE A 689 -15.43 -16.72 -13.15
CA ILE A 689 -16.80 -16.70 -13.69
C ILE A 689 -16.93 -17.83 -14.71
N THR A 690 -17.91 -18.71 -14.51
CA THR A 690 -18.30 -19.72 -15.49
C THR A 690 -19.59 -19.25 -16.16
N LEU A 691 -19.63 -19.26 -17.49
CA LEU A 691 -20.70 -18.65 -18.27
C LEU A 691 -21.08 -19.52 -19.48
N TYR A 692 -22.37 -19.70 -19.71
CA TYR A 692 -22.91 -20.36 -20.90
C TYR A 692 -23.49 -19.35 -21.89
N ALA A 693 -23.13 -19.47 -23.16
CA ALA A 693 -23.65 -18.66 -24.25
C ALA A 693 -24.08 -19.53 -25.44
N LYS A 694 -25.22 -19.22 -26.09
CA LYS A 694 -25.68 -19.96 -27.28
C LYS A 694 -24.84 -19.64 -28.53
N GLU A 695 -24.36 -18.41 -28.62
CA GLU A 695 -23.59 -17.90 -29.76
C GLU A 695 -22.32 -17.22 -29.26
N LYS A 696 -21.34 -17.03 -30.14
CA LYS A 696 -20.11 -16.29 -29.84
C LYS A 696 -20.45 -14.80 -29.69
N GLY A 697 -19.84 -14.13 -28.70
CA GLY A 697 -20.09 -12.71 -28.48
C GLY A 697 -19.25 -12.10 -27.37
N SER A 698 -19.75 -10.99 -26.82
CA SER A 698 -19.16 -10.29 -25.68
C SER A 698 -20.24 -9.80 -24.72
N THR A 699 -19.95 -9.72 -23.43
CA THR A 699 -20.82 -9.16 -22.39
C THR A 699 -20.02 -8.25 -21.46
N SER A 700 -20.71 -7.35 -20.75
CA SER A 700 -20.13 -6.57 -19.67
C SER A 700 -20.47 -7.20 -18.32
N ILE A 701 -19.50 -7.17 -17.40
CA ILE A 701 -19.70 -7.47 -16.00
C ILE A 701 -19.55 -6.20 -15.17
N TYR A 702 -20.35 -6.10 -14.11
CA TYR A 702 -20.36 -4.97 -13.20
C TYR A 702 -20.20 -5.48 -11.77
N ILE A 703 -19.31 -4.87 -11.00
CA ILE A 703 -19.11 -5.19 -9.58
C ILE A 703 -19.43 -3.95 -8.79
N GLY A 704 -20.49 -3.99 -7.98
CA GLY A 704 -20.97 -2.83 -7.23
C GLY A 704 -22.15 -3.15 -6.32
N LYS A 705 -22.76 -2.11 -5.74
CA LYS A 705 -23.79 -2.26 -4.70
C LYS A 705 -25.17 -1.91 -5.22
N LEU A 706 -26.18 -2.44 -4.55
CA LEU A 706 -27.55 -1.96 -4.69
C LEU A 706 -27.84 -0.97 -3.55
N ASP A 707 -28.35 0.22 -3.89
CA ASP A 707 -28.84 1.19 -2.93
C ASP A 707 -30.20 0.76 -2.34
N GLN A 708 -30.77 1.58 -1.46
CA GLN A 708 -32.09 1.34 -0.86
C GLN A 708 -33.25 1.30 -1.86
N ASN A 709 -33.05 1.79 -3.10
CA ASN A 709 -34.02 1.78 -4.19
C ASN A 709 -33.76 0.62 -5.18
N ASN A 710 -32.84 -0.30 -4.86
CA ASN A 710 -32.32 -1.35 -5.74
C ASN A 710 -31.74 -0.82 -7.06
N LEU A 711 -31.12 0.36 -7.04
CA LEU A 711 -30.33 0.90 -8.15
C LEU A 711 -28.86 0.49 -7.97
N LEU A 712 -28.20 0.14 -9.07
CA LEU A 712 -26.77 -0.18 -9.08
C LEU A 712 -25.94 1.11 -8.92
N VAL A 713 -25.12 1.15 -7.87
CA VAL A 713 -24.25 2.27 -7.49
C VAL A 713 -22.83 1.79 -7.22
N ASP A 714 -21.87 2.73 -7.21
CA ASP A 714 -20.46 2.52 -6.85
C ASP A 714 -19.78 1.34 -7.60
N TYR A 715 -20.13 1.16 -8.87
CA TYR A 715 -19.72 -0.02 -9.61
C TYR A 715 -18.49 0.20 -10.51
N LYS A 716 -17.78 -0.89 -10.78
CA LYS A 716 -16.75 -1.00 -11.83
C LYS A 716 -17.23 -1.91 -12.94
N GLN A 717 -16.91 -1.58 -14.19
CA GLN A 717 -17.29 -2.36 -15.38
C GLN A 717 -16.08 -3.03 -16.02
N TYR A 718 -16.25 -4.27 -16.46
CA TYR A 718 -15.27 -5.04 -17.23
C TYR A 718 -15.97 -5.72 -18.42
N VAL A 719 -15.21 -6.07 -19.46
CA VAL A 719 -15.75 -6.71 -20.69
C VAL A 719 -15.22 -8.12 -20.83
N LEU A 720 -16.10 -9.08 -21.09
CA LEU A 720 -15.78 -10.49 -21.35
C LEU A 720 -16.11 -10.86 -22.78
N ASN A 721 -15.17 -11.50 -23.45
CA ASN A 721 -15.37 -12.09 -24.77
C ASN A 721 -15.54 -13.60 -24.63
N TYR A 722 -16.63 -14.16 -25.14
CA TYR A 722 -16.97 -15.58 -24.99
C TYR A 722 -17.21 -16.27 -26.35
N SER A 723 -16.99 -17.58 -26.36
CA SER A 723 -17.37 -18.47 -27.46
C SER A 723 -18.76 -19.06 -27.22
N ALA A 724 -19.36 -19.65 -28.25
CA ALA A 724 -20.57 -20.46 -28.09
C ALA A 724 -20.26 -21.69 -27.21
N GLY A 725 -21.16 -22.02 -26.29
CA GLY A 725 -21.00 -23.08 -25.29
C GLY A 725 -20.61 -22.56 -23.91
N TYR A 726 -19.97 -23.43 -23.13
CA TYR A 726 -19.46 -23.11 -21.79
C TYR A 726 -18.12 -22.39 -21.88
N ASN A 727 -17.97 -21.34 -21.07
CA ASN A 727 -16.80 -20.50 -20.97
C ASN A 727 -16.40 -20.38 -19.50
N GLU A 728 -15.10 -20.31 -19.26
CA GLU A 728 -14.54 -20.11 -17.93
C GLU A 728 -13.54 -18.96 -17.99
N PHE A 729 -13.63 -18.05 -17.02
CA PHE A 729 -12.82 -16.85 -16.94
C PHE A 729 -12.15 -16.78 -15.57
N ASP A 730 -10.81 -16.76 -15.56
CA ASP A 730 -9.99 -16.58 -14.37
C ASP A 730 -9.65 -15.09 -14.17
N PHE A 731 -9.97 -14.58 -12.98
CA PHE A 731 -9.73 -13.19 -12.56
C PHE A 731 -8.75 -13.08 -11.40
N LEU A 732 -8.23 -14.18 -10.86
CA LEU A 732 -7.43 -14.14 -9.65
C LEU A 732 -6.14 -13.34 -9.85
N SER A 733 -5.51 -13.48 -11.02
CA SER A 733 -4.33 -12.68 -11.39
C SER A 733 -4.63 -11.21 -11.64
N GLN A 734 -5.90 -10.85 -11.85
CA GLN A 734 -6.35 -9.49 -12.14
C GLN A 734 -6.64 -8.67 -10.87
N ASP A 735 -6.61 -9.30 -9.69
CA ASP A 735 -6.72 -8.64 -8.37
C ASP A 735 -7.98 -7.76 -8.25
N ILE A 736 -9.10 -8.24 -8.82
CA ILE A 736 -10.35 -7.48 -8.87
C ILE A 736 -11.06 -7.55 -7.51
N PRO A 737 -11.24 -6.43 -6.79
CA PRO A 737 -11.84 -6.43 -5.47
C PRO A 737 -13.36 -6.64 -5.51
N VAL A 738 -13.87 -7.46 -4.59
CA VAL A 738 -15.29 -7.64 -4.29
C VAL A 738 -15.45 -7.44 -2.78
N ASN A 739 -16.11 -6.36 -2.36
CA ASN A 739 -16.18 -5.94 -0.95
C ASN A 739 -17.56 -6.20 -0.36
N ASN A 740 -17.67 -6.04 0.95
CA ASN A 740 -18.93 -6.25 1.66
C ASN A 740 -20.04 -5.37 1.07
N GLY A 741 -21.13 -6.04 0.66
CA GLY A 741 -22.28 -5.44 0.01
C GLY A 741 -22.25 -5.48 -1.51
N ASP A 742 -21.14 -5.87 -2.14
CA ASP A 742 -21.02 -5.93 -3.59
C ASP A 742 -21.75 -7.18 -4.16
N TYR A 743 -22.27 -7.03 -5.36
CA TYR A 743 -22.77 -8.08 -6.24
C TYR A 743 -21.93 -8.10 -7.52
N VAL A 744 -21.87 -9.26 -8.18
CA VAL A 744 -21.36 -9.36 -9.56
C VAL A 744 -22.54 -9.48 -10.50
N PHE A 745 -22.78 -8.45 -11.31
CA PHE A 745 -23.82 -8.40 -12.33
C PHE A 745 -23.21 -8.72 -13.69
N VAL A 746 -23.97 -9.42 -14.53
CA VAL A 746 -23.62 -9.67 -15.93
C VAL A 746 -24.72 -9.10 -16.82
N ASP A 747 -24.32 -8.46 -17.92
CA ASP A 747 -25.25 -8.06 -18.97
C ASP A 747 -25.72 -9.30 -19.74
N CYS A 748 -26.95 -9.72 -19.44
CA CYS A 748 -27.60 -10.88 -20.04
C CYS A 748 -28.54 -10.48 -21.19
N SER A 749 -28.46 -9.26 -21.74
CA SER A 749 -29.26 -8.86 -22.90
C SER A 749 -29.07 -9.79 -24.11
N SER A 750 -27.85 -10.30 -24.33
CA SER A 750 -27.51 -11.27 -25.38
C SER A 750 -27.52 -12.73 -24.91
N LEU A 751 -27.43 -12.98 -23.60
CA LEU A 751 -27.33 -14.32 -23.02
C LEU A 751 -28.70 -14.92 -22.63
N GLY A 752 -29.66 -14.05 -22.30
CA GLY A 752 -30.95 -14.43 -21.75
C GLY A 752 -30.87 -15.00 -20.33
N VAL A 753 -31.99 -15.53 -19.86
CA VAL A 753 -32.11 -16.33 -18.63
C VAL A 753 -32.90 -17.61 -18.92
N TYR A 754 -32.89 -18.57 -18.00
CA TYR A 754 -33.53 -19.89 -18.20
C TYR A 754 -34.58 -20.16 -17.12
N GLN A 755 -35.58 -20.98 -17.47
CA GLN A 755 -36.63 -21.41 -16.56
C GLN A 755 -36.10 -22.59 -15.72
N PRO A 756 -36.15 -22.53 -14.38
CA PRO A 756 -35.82 -23.69 -13.55
C PRO A 756 -36.84 -24.81 -13.74
N ASP A 757 -36.38 -26.05 -13.67
CA ASP A 757 -37.20 -27.27 -13.74
C ASP A 757 -36.60 -28.39 -12.85
N SER A 758 -37.18 -29.60 -12.90
CA SER A 758 -36.72 -30.73 -12.10
C SER A 758 -35.28 -31.17 -12.41
N SER A 759 -34.83 -30.95 -13.63
CA SER A 759 -33.47 -31.23 -14.13
C SER A 759 -32.50 -30.08 -13.80
N HIS A 760 -33.01 -28.83 -13.80
CA HIS A 760 -32.23 -27.60 -13.58
C HIS A 760 -32.76 -26.82 -12.35
N PRO A 761 -32.42 -27.24 -11.12
CA PRO A 761 -32.96 -26.64 -9.91
C PRO A 761 -32.37 -25.25 -9.65
N LEU A 762 -33.20 -24.33 -9.19
CA LEU A 762 -32.77 -23.02 -8.70
C LEU A 762 -32.17 -23.19 -7.29
N ALA A 763 -30.88 -22.94 -7.13
CA ALA A 763 -30.21 -22.97 -5.83
C ALA A 763 -30.44 -21.66 -5.06
N ASN A 764 -30.26 -20.53 -5.74
CA ASN A 764 -30.41 -19.19 -5.18
C ASN A 764 -31.36 -18.36 -6.05
N THR A 765 -32.12 -17.45 -5.44
CA THR A 765 -32.92 -16.47 -6.21
C THR A 765 -32.00 -15.62 -7.10
N THR A 766 -32.55 -15.05 -8.16
CA THR A 766 -31.82 -14.10 -9.02
C THR A 766 -32.41 -12.72 -8.87
N ARG A 767 -31.59 -11.69 -9.12
CA ARG A 767 -32.04 -10.32 -9.28
C ARG A 767 -31.87 -9.93 -10.73
N VAL A 768 -32.90 -9.31 -11.28
CA VAL A 768 -32.99 -8.95 -12.69
C VAL A 768 -33.31 -7.47 -12.82
N GLN A 769 -32.69 -6.83 -13.79
CA GLN A 769 -33.01 -5.49 -14.24
C GLN A 769 -33.47 -5.56 -15.70
N ASP A 770 -34.59 -4.91 -16.00
CA ASP A 770 -35.15 -4.82 -17.35
C ASP A 770 -35.49 -3.36 -17.71
N ALA A 771 -36.15 -3.16 -18.85
CA ALA A 771 -36.55 -1.83 -19.34
C ALA A 771 -37.87 -1.32 -18.75
N HIS A 772 -38.62 -2.14 -18.00
CA HIS A 772 -39.98 -1.85 -17.56
C HIS A 772 -40.07 -1.49 -16.08
N HIS A 773 -39.14 -1.97 -15.26
CA HIS A 773 -39.04 -1.66 -13.85
C HIS A 773 -38.18 -0.41 -13.65
N ILE A 774 -38.82 0.78 -13.68
CA ILE A 774 -38.16 2.09 -13.56
C ILE A 774 -38.74 2.85 -12.37
N ILE A 775 -37.85 3.43 -11.54
CA ILE A 775 -38.23 4.44 -10.54
C ILE A 775 -38.05 5.82 -11.15
N GLN A 776 -39.02 6.72 -10.94
CA GLN A 776 -38.99 8.12 -11.40
C GLN A 776 -39.14 9.07 -10.19
N GLY A 777 -38.28 10.08 -10.09
CA GLY A 777 -38.26 11.03 -8.97
C GLY A 777 -36.88 11.66 -8.74
N GLN A 778 -36.56 11.99 -7.47
CA GLN A 778 -35.24 12.53 -7.07
C GLN A 778 -34.07 11.60 -7.45
N TYR A 779 -34.33 10.29 -7.48
CA TYR A 779 -33.46 9.27 -8.09
C TYR A 779 -34.27 8.60 -9.21
N SER A 780 -33.68 8.48 -10.40
CA SER A 780 -34.35 7.88 -11.56
C SER A 780 -33.46 6.82 -12.20
N GLY A 781 -34.01 5.64 -12.51
CA GLY A 781 -33.26 4.55 -13.13
C GLY A 781 -33.98 3.20 -13.11
N ASN A 782 -33.43 2.22 -13.84
CA ASN A 782 -33.94 0.86 -13.88
C ASN A 782 -33.61 0.15 -12.56
N THR A 783 -34.63 -0.33 -11.86
CA THR A 783 -34.48 -0.97 -10.55
C THR A 783 -34.39 -2.50 -10.68
N PHE A 784 -33.63 -3.13 -9.80
CA PHE A 784 -33.56 -4.59 -9.73
C PHE A 784 -34.74 -5.16 -8.95
N TYR A 785 -35.33 -6.24 -9.46
CA TYR A 785 -36.36 -7.03 -8.78
C TYR A 785 -35.93 -8.51 -8.67
N SER A 786 -36.44 -9.21 -7.66
CA SER A 786 -36.15 -10.63 -7.48
C SER A 786 -36.96 -11.50 -8.46
N GLY A 787 -36.30 -12.49 -9.05
CA GLY A 787 -36.88 -13.44 -9.99
C GLY A 787 -36.43 -14.88 -9.72
N ASN A 788 -37.28 -15.83 -10.07
CA ASN A 788 -37.00 -17.27 -9.99
C ASN A 788 -36.54 -17.78 -11.36
N PHE A 789 -35.39 -17.29 -11.83
CA PHE A 789 -34.78 -17.64 -13.09
C PHE A 789 -33.39 -18.22 -12.86
N LEU A 790 -32.91 -19.05 -13.77
CA LEU A 790 -31.51 -19.49 -13.80
C LEU A 790 -30.71 -18.46 -14.59
N ALA A 791 -29.73 -17.84 -13.93
CA ALA A 791 -28.72 -17.04 -14.61
C ALA A 791 -27.82 -17.94 -15.46
N PRO A 792 -27.37 -17.51 -16.65
CA PRO A 792 -26.48 -18.29 -17.50
C PRO A 792 -25.03 -18.33 -17.00
N PHE A 793 -24.78 -17.96 -15.75
CA PHE A 793 -23.46 -17.89 -15.17
C PHE A 793 -23.48 -18.14 -13.66
N GLU A 794 -22.34 -18.55 -13.15
CA GLU A 794 -22.00 -18.58 -11.72
C GLU A 794 -20.62 -17.94 -11.54
N TYR A 795 -20.33 -17.43 -10.34
CA TYR A 795 -19.04 -16.83 -10.05
C TYR A 795 -18.52 -17.21 -8.67
N SER A 796 -17.21 -17.13 -8.46
CA SER A 796 -16.58 -17.35 -7.17
C SER A 796 -15.79 -16.15 -6.68
N VAL A 797 -15.79 -15.98 -5.36
CA VAL A 797 -14.99 -14.97 -4.66
C VAL A 797 -14.11 -15.67 -3.62
N VAL A 798 -12.84 -15.27 -3.55
CA VAL A 798 -11.87 -15.73 -2.55
C VAL A 798 -11.37 -14.54 -1.72
N PRO A 799 -10.91 -14.74 -0.48
CA PRO A 799 -10.25 -13.67 0.28
C PRO A 799 -8.97 -13.18 -0.40
N ALA A 800 -8.64 -11.90 -0.24
CA ALA A 800 -7.36 -11.34 -0.68
C ALA A 800 -6.18 -11.96 0.08
N THR A 801 -5.08 -12.24 -0.63
CA THR A 801 -3.84 -12.72 -0.01
C THR A 801 -3.15 -11.60 0.78
N SER A 802 -2.27 -11.97 1.71
CA SER A 802 -1.46 -11.00 2.48
C SER A 802 -0.67 -10.03 1.57
N THR A 803 -0.19 -10.51 0.41
CA THR A 803 0.51 -9.68 -0.58
C THR A 803 -0.43 -8.67 -1.25
N GLN A 804 -1.64 -9.09 -1.62
CA GLN A 804 -2.64 -8.20 -2.21
C GLN A 804 -3.13 -7.16 -1.20
N LEU A 805 -3.34 -7.56 0.06
CA LEU A 805 -3.68 -6.66 1.16
C LEU A 805 -2.57 -5.63 1.40
N ALA A 806 -1.30 -6.06 1.43
CA ALA A 806 -0.16 -5.16 1.59
C ALA A 806 -0.07 -4.14 0.44
N LYS A 807 -0.32 -4.58 -0.80
CA LYS A 807 -0.36 -3.70 -1.99
C LYS A 807 -1.50 -2.68 -1.89
N SER A 808 -2.71 -3.11 -1.52
CA SER A 808 -3.86 -2.21 -1.30
C SER A 808 -3.55 -1.18 -0.21
N LEU A 809 -2.98 -1.63 0.92
CA LEU A 809 -2.59 -0.75 2.01
C LEU A 809 -1.55 0.29 1.57
N ASN A 810 -0.56 -0.11 0.77
CA ASN A 810 0.47 0.81 0.28
C ASN A 810 -0.11 1.90 -0.66
N ASN A 811 -1.09 1.53 -1.48
CA ASN A 811 -1.81 2.47 -2.33
C ASN A 811 -2.65 3.45 -1.49
N ASP A 812 -3.30 2.96 -0.43
CA ASP A 812 -4.06 3.80 0.50
C ASP A 812 -3.15 4.78 1.25
N ILE A 813 -1.97 4.34 1.69
CA ILE A 813 -0.94 5.19 2.30
C ILE A 813 -0.50 6.28 1.31
N THR A 814 -0.23 5.90 0.06
CA THR A 814 0.19 6.84 -0.99
C THR A 814 -0.89 7.89 -1.25
N THR A 815 -2.13 7.46 -1.48
CA THR A 815 -3.29 8.35 -1.71
C THR A 815 -3.54 9.27 -0.51
N THR A 816 -3.41 8.74 0.71
CA THR A 816 -3.56 9.53 1.93
C THR A 816 -2.45 10.57 2.06
N SER A 817 -1.22 10.22 1.72
CA SER A 817 -0.08 11.16 1.73
C SER A 817 -0.30 12.31 0.73
N GLU A 818 -0.77 12.02 -0.48
CA GLU A 818 -1.10 13.03 -1.48
C GLU A 818 -2.23 13.98 -1.02
N LYS A 819 -3.25 13.44 -0.35
CA LYS A 819 -4.33 14.25 0.25
C LYS A 819 -3.80 15.15 1.37
N ILE A 820 -2.93 14.63 2.24
CA ILE A 820 -2.28 15.42 3.30
C ILE A 820 -1.46 16.56 2.68
N ASP A 821 -0.69 16.30 1.63
CA ASP A 821 0.09 17.34 0.95
C ASP A 821 -0.80 18.40 0.30
N THR A 822 -1.94 17.98 -0.26
CA THR A 822 -2.95 18.90 -0.80
C THR A 822 -3.53 19.79 0.31
N ILE A 823 -3.89 19.21 1.46
CA ILE A 823 -4.40 19.96 2.61
C ILE A 823 -3.34 20.92 3.13
N LYS A 824 -2.08 20.49 3.27
CA LYS A 824 -0.96 21.36 3.67
C LYS A 824 -0.81 22.56 2.73
N LYS A 825 -0.93 22.35 1.41
CA LYS A 825 -0.91 23.43 0.41
C LYS A 825 -2.10 24.38 0.58
N GLN A 826 -3.30 23.85 0.79
CA GLN A 826 -4.50 24.65 1.02
C GLN A 826 -4.40 25.49 2.29
N VAL A 827 -3.92 24.92 3.40
CA VAL A 827 -3.70 25.65 4.67
C VAL A 827 -2.67 26.77 4.49
N LYS A 828 -1.58 26.55 3.75
CA LYS A 828 -0.60 27.61 3.42
C LYS A 828 -1.21 28.73 2.57
N GLN A 829 -2.17 28.44 1.69
CA GLN A 829 -2.88 29.44 0.88
C GLN A 829 -3.86 30.30 1.69
N VAL A 830 -4.49 29.77 2.74
CA VAL A 830 -5.41 30.54 3.61
C VAL A 830 -4.68 31.69 4.34
N ALA A 831 -3.35 31.60 4.50
CA ALA A 831 -2.56 32.67 5.10
C ALA A 831 -2.34 33.89 4.19
N ILE A 832 -2.73 33.85 2.90
CA ILE A 832 -2.52 34.96 1.96
C ILE A 832 -3.86 35.58 1.54
N LEU A 833 -4.09 36.83 1.94
CA LEU A 833 -5.25 37.63 1.56
C LEU A 833 -4.88 38.59 0.42
N THR A 834 -5.80 38.78 -0.52
CA THR A 834 -5.62 39.75 -1.61
C THR A 834 -6.51 40.97 -1.36
N SER A 835 -5.94 42.17 -1.34
CA SER A 835 -6.71 43.42 -1.24
C SER A 835 -7.51 43.69 -2.53
N PRO A 836 -8.51 44.58 -2.51
CA PRO A 836 -9.23 45.00 -3.71
C PRO A 836 -8.33 45.58 -4.82
N SER A 837 -7.14 46.10 -4.46
CA SER A 837 -6.13 46.59 -5.40
C SER A 837 -5.21 45.50 -5.95
N GLY A 838 -5.47 44.22 -5.64
CA GLY A 838 -4.66 43.09 -6.07
C GLY A 838 -3.39 42.85 -5.25
N LYS A 839 -3.14 43.64 -4.20
CA LYS A 839 -1.96 43.43 -3.33
C LYS A 839 -2.18 42.25 -2.41
N LYS A 840 -1.23 41.34 -2.36
CA LYS A 840 -1.27 40.17 -1.48
C LYS A 840 -0.63 40.49 -0.12
N PHE A 841 -1.22 39.95 0.93
CA PHE A 841 -0.83 40.12 2.33
C PHE A 841 -0.80 38.76 3.02
N ARG A 842 0.31 38.42 3.68
CA ARG A 842 0.39 37.27 4.56
C ARG A 842 -0.13 37.64 5.95
N ILE A 843 -0.99 36.80 6.49
CA ILE A 843 -1.47 36.88 7.86
C ILE A 843 -0.59 36.00 8.74
N SER A 844 -0.08 36.57 9.83
CA SER A 844 0.73 35.87 10.83
C SER A 844 0.23 36.17 12.24
N VAL A 845 0.35 35.20 13.13
CA VAL A 845 0.07 35.34 14.57
C VAL A 845 1.38 35.11 15.31
N ASP A 846 1.76 36.04 16.17
CA ASP A 846 2.95 35.86 17.03
C ASP A 846 2.64 35.04 18.29
N ASP A 847 3.67 34.68 19.06
CA ASP A 847 3.54 33.87 20.28
C ASP A 847 2.68 34.53 21.38
N ASN A 848 2.42 35.85 21.28
CA ASN A 848 1.53 36.57 22.18
C ASN A 848 0.08 36.58 21.67
N GLY A 849 -0.21 35.94 20.53
CA GLY A 849 -1.53 35.91 19.91
C GLY A 849 -1.85 37.16 19.07
N THR A 850 -0.87 38.02 18.78
CA THR A 850 -1.08 39.24 17.99
C THR A 850 -1.18 38.90 16.50
N LEU A 851 -2.33 39.22 15.90
CA LEU A 851 -2.53 39.10 14.45
C LEU A 851 -1.83 40.25 13.71
N SER A 852 -1.09 39.93 12.67
CA SER A 852 -0.41 40.89 11.80
C SER A 852 -0.62 40.55 10.32
N ALA A 853 -0.74 41.58 9.48
CA ALA A 853 -0.82 41.45 8.03
C ALA A 853 0.41 42.12 7.40
N THR A 854 1.25 41.34 6.73
CA THR A 854 2.48 41.81 6.08
C THR A 854 2.33 41.68 4.57
N SER A 855 2.65 42.72 3.80
CA SER A 855 2.61 42.59 2.33
C SER A 855 3.56 41.49 1.87
N THR A 856 3.11 40.65 0.94
CA THR A 856 3.98 39.59 0.38
C THR A 856 5.01 40.18 -0.58
N VAL A 857 4.78 41.39 -1.12
CA VAL A 857 5.74 42.09 -1.98
C VAL A 857 6.91 42.58 -1.12
N PRO A 858 8.14 42.09 -1.37
CA PRO A 858 9.27 42.44 -0.54
C PRO A 858 9.77 43.86 -0.81
N SER A 859 10.29 44.52 0.22
CA SER A 859 10.96 45.82 0.17
C SER A 859 12.40 45.79 0.68
N ASN A 860 12.75 44.83 1.55
CA ASN A 860 14.10 44.62 2.06
C ASN A 860 14.41 43.12 2.02
N VAL A 861 15.26 42.75 1.06
CA VAL A 861 15.63 41.37 0.74
C VAL A 861 17.11 41.15 1.05
N GLN A 862 17.39 40.15 1.89
CA GLN A 862 18.74 39.78 2.28
C GLN A 862 19.04 38.36 1.79
N VAL A 863 19.98 38.24 0.86
CA VAL A 863 20.41 36.97 0.28
C VAL A 863 21.73 36.55 0.93
N PHE A 864 21.76 35.39 1.57
CA PHE A 864 22.96 34.83 2.17
C PHE A 864 23.32 33.54 1.45
N GLY A 865 24.54 33.44 0.93
CA GLY A 865 24.97 32.18 0.35
C GLY A 865 26.46 32.02 0.18
N ASN A 866 26.84 31.04 -0.63
CA ASN A 866 28.23 30.61 -0.78
C ASN A 866 28.79 30.94 -2.17
N SER A 867 29.70 30.11 -2.71
CA SER A 867 30.27 30.30 -4.04
C SER A 867 29.21 30.38 -5.13
N LEU A 868 28.05 29.75 -4.96
CA LEU A 868 26.91 29.85 -5.88
C LEU A 868 26.18 31.20 -5.81
N THR A 869 26.47 32.04 -4.82
CA THR A 869 25.89 33.39 -4.65
C THR A 869 26.91 34.50 -4.91
N GLY A 870 28.20 34.28 -4.60
CA GLY A 870 29.31 35.19 -4.94
C GLY A 870 30.65 34.69 -4.39
N TYR A 871 31.74 34.84 -5.18
CA TYR A 871 33.04 34.21 -4.85
C TYR A 871 34.29 35.08 -5.02
N TYR A 872 34.55 35.66 -6.21
CA TYR A 872 35.88 36.21 -6.54
C TYR A 872 36.33 37.40 -5.67
N LYS A 873 35.40 38.28 -5.28
CA LYS A 873 35.51 39.39 -4.31
C LYS A 873 34.10 39.71 -3.80
N THR A 874 33.95 40.44 -2.69
CA THR A 874 32.65 40.97 -2.26
C THR A 874 31.99 41.74 -3.43
N GLY A 875 30.78 41.34 -3.82
CA GLY A 875 30.05 41.90 -4.96
C GLY A 875 30.35 41.27 -6.34
N SER A 876 31.24 40.29 -6.43
CA SER A 876 31.55 39.53 -7.66
C SER A 876 30.44 38.55 -8.06
N PRO A 877 30.35 38.16 -9.35
CA PRO A 877 29.40 37.15 -9.78
C PRO A 877 29.56 35.84 -9.01
N ALA A 878 28.50 35.05 -9.01
CA ALA A 878 28.56 33.66 -8.56
C ALA A 878 29.60 32.86 -9.38
N LEU A 879 30.28 31.91 -8.73
CA LEU A 879 31.34 31.13 -9.36
C LEU A 879 30.78 30.24 -10.47
N GLY A 880 31.24 30.43 -11.71
CA GLY A 880 30.72 29.72 -12.89
C GLY A 880 29.84 30.59 -13.81
N ALA A 881 29.39 31.76 -13.35
CA ALA A 881 28.74 32.74 -14.21
C ALA A 881 29.79 33.51 -15.03
N THR A 882 29.46 33.85 -16.28
CA THR A 882 30.40 34.62 -17.14
C THR A 882 30.50 36.08 -16.77
N ASP A 883 29.54 36.64 -16.04
CA ASP A 883 29.52 38.03 -15.59
C ASP A 883 28.42 38.26 -14.52
N PRO A 884 28.38 39.44 -13.86
CA PRO A 884 27.41 39.75 -12.81
C PRO A 884 25.94 39.77 -13.26
N ASN A 885 25.65 39.81 -14.56
CA ASN A 885 24.28 39.88 -15.08
C ASN A 885 23.72 38.49 -15.45
N HIS A 886 24.54 37.45 -15.38
CA HIS A 886 24.13 36.09 -15.76
C HIS A 886 24.15 35.09 -14.58
N ASP A 887 24.26 35.57 -13.34
CA ASP A 887 24.06 34.75 -12.15
C ASP A 887 22.58 34.76 -11.69
N TRP A 888 22.23 33.83 -10.78
CA TRP A 888 20.85 33.70 -10.32
C TRP A 888 20.40 34.89 -9.47
N PHE A 889 21.34 35.50 -8.74
CA PHE A 889 21.08 36.63 -7.87
C PHE A 889 20.64 37.84 -8.70
N HIS A 890 21.27 38.09 -9.85
CA HIS A 890 20.89 39.16 -10.77
C HIS A 890 19.46 38.97 -11.27
N TYR A 891 19.15 37.81 -11.85
CA TYR A 891 17.79 37.55 -12.36
C TYR A 891 16.71 37.66 -11.29
N PHE A 892 16.99 37.16 -10.08
CA PHE A 892 16.08 37.28 -8.94
C PHE A 892 15.94 38.75 -8.48
N SER A 893 17.04 39.50 -8.41
CA SER A 893 17.04 40.91 -8.04
C SER A 893 16.27 41.77 -9.03
N GLU A 894 16.42 41.53 -10.33
CA GLU A 894 15.63 42.19 -11.37
C GLU A 894 14.14 41.86 -11.23
N TYR A 895 13.80 40.58 -11.01
CA TYR A 895 12.41 40.18 -10.79
C TYR A 895 11.77 40.92 -9.61
N VAL A 896 12.46 40.97 -8.47
CA VAL A 896 11.99 41.70 -7.28
C VAL A 896 11.85 43.20 -7.56
N LYS A 897 12.85 43.83 -8.19
CA LYS A 897 12.83 45.27 -8.48
C LYS A 897 11.79 45.65 -9.54
N ASN A 898 11.46 44.76 -10.46
CA ASN A 898 10.37 44.95 -11.41
C ASN A 898 8.99 45.01 -10.73
N ILE A 899 8.81 44.25 -9.64
CA ILE A 899 7.58 44.25 -8.84
C ILE A 899 7.57 45.44 -7.88
N ASN A 900 8.69 45.71 -7.22
CA ASN A 900 8.88 46.84 -6.32
C ASN A 900 10.16 47.60 -6.66
N PRO A 901 10.07 48.70 -7.44
CA PRO A 901 11.24 49.49 -7.85
C PRO A 901 12.06 50.07 -6.69
N ASN A 902 11.46 50.18 -5.50
CA ASN A 902 12.12 50.69 -4.30
C ASN A 902 12.69 49.57 -3.41
N ALA A 903 12.63 48.31 -3.84
CA ALA A 903 13.17 47.19 -3.07
C ALA A 903 14.70 47.26 -2.98
N VAL A 904 15.20 47.11 -1.76
CA VAL A 904 16.62 46.88 -1.48
C VAL A 904 16.87 45.38 -1.52
N VAL A 905 17.81 44.95 -2.35
CA VAL A 905 18.16 43.53 -2.54
C VAL A 905 19.67 43.40 -2.48
N ASP A 906 20.17 42.83 -1.40
CA ASP A 906 21.60 42.67 -1.13
C ASP A 906 21.99 41.20 -1.03
N ARG A 907 23.22 40.87 -1.43
CA ARG A 907 23.82 39.53 -1.25
C ARG A 907 25.02 39.57 -0.34
N HIS A 908 25.17 38.51 0.46
CA HIS A 908 26.23 38.34 1.44
C HIS A 908 26.82 36.94 1.34
N THR A 909 28.14 36.85 1.43
CA THR A 909 28.86 35.57 1.44
C THR A 909 28.96 35.04 2.87
N VAL A 910 28.43 33.83 3.09
CA VAL A 910 28.39 33.15 4.39
C VAL A 910 29.05 31.77 4.36
N ALA A 911 29.86 31.49 3.33
CA ALA A 911 30.57 30.21 3.18
C ALA A 911 31.31 29.73 4.46
N PRO A 912 31.93 30.59 5.29
CA PRO A 912 32.54 30.14 6.54
C PRO A 912 31.55 29.46 7.50
N TRP A 913 30.27 29.87 7.52
CA TRP A 913 29.25 29.30 8.39
C TRP A 913 28.98 27.83 8.09
N GLU A 914 28.90 27.45 6.82
CA GLU A 914 28.65 26.06 6.41
C GLU A 914 29.90 25.17 6.48
N GLN A 915 31.09 25.73 6.24
CA GLN A 915 32.37 24.98 6.25
C GLN A 915 32.80 24.52 7.66
N ASN A 916 32.41 25.23 8.71
CA ASN A 916 32.81 24.93 10.09
C ASN A 916 31.76 24.08 10.80
N ALA A 917 32.20 23.08 11.57
CA ALA A 917 31.34 22.24 12.41
C ALA A 917 31.07 22.85 13.80
N THR A 918 31.80 23.91 14.18
CA THR A 918 31.71 24.57 15.49
C THR A 918 31.72 26.09 15.34
N GLY A 919 31.14 26.81 16.30
CA GLY A 919 31.11 28.28 16.31
C GLY A 919 30.14 28.94 15.31
N ARG A 920 29.17 28.18 14.78
CA ARG A 920 28.15 28.67 13.84
C ARG A 920 27.26 29.78 14.43
N ASP A 921 27.13 29.83 15.75
CA ASP A 921 26.45 30.91 16.48
C ASP A 921 27.23 32.23 16.42
N VAL A 922 28.54 32.20 16.65
CA VAL A 922 29.43 33.36 16.50
C VAL A 922 29.45 33.83 15.05
N GLN A 923 29.48 32.89 14.10
CA GLN A 923 29.42 33.18 12.68
C GLN A 923 28.06 33.75 12.26
N PHE A 924 26.96 33.34 12.88
CA PHE A 924 25.66 33.98 12.68
C PHE A 924 25.72 35.46 13.07
N ASP A 925 26.24 35.76 14.28
CA ASP A 925 26.34 37.13 14.78
C ASP A 925 27.24 38.02 13.92
N GLN A 926 28.25 37.44 13.25
CA GLN A 926 29.19 38.18 12.39
C GLN A 926 28.73 38.31 10.93
N LEU A 927 28.14 37.26 10.37
CA LEU A 927 27.91 37.13 8.92
C LEU A 927 26.45 37.36 8.51
N PHE A 928 25.49 37.11 9.40
CA PHE A 928 24.06 37.23 9.10
C PHE A 928 23.44 38.43 9.80
N LYS A 929 23.55 38.46 11.13
CA LYS A 929 22.87 39.44 12.00
C LYS A 929 23.10 40.91 11.63
N PRO A 930 24.29 41.38 11.20
CA PRO A 930 24.50 42.78 10.87
C PRO A 930 23.65 43.31 9.70
N TYR A 931 23.15 42.40 8.85
CA TYR A 931 22.36 42.73 7.66
C TYR A 931 20.86 42.46 7.86
N LEU A 932 20.50 41.85 8.99
CA LEU A 932 19.11 41.57 9.35
C LEU A 932 18.55 42.67 10.24
N SER A 933 17.28 42.99 10.04
CA SER A 933 16.54 43.96 10.85
C SER A 933 15.08 43.56 11.01
N GLN A 934 14.34 44.24 11.87
CA GLN A 934 12.89 44.01 12.02
C GLN A 934 12.10 44.30 10.73
N ASP A 935 12.64 45.16 9.86
CA ASP A 935 12.04 45.52 8.57
C ASP A 935 12.44 44.58 7.43
N THR A 936 13.36 43.63 7.68
CA THR A 936 13.71 42.61 6.69
C THR A 936 12.51 41.68 6.48
N ASN A 937 12.01 41.63 5.25
CA ASN A 937 10.76 40.93 4.91
C ASN A 937 10.98 39.69 4.04
N LEU A 938 12.16 39.55 3.44
CA LEU A 938 12.55 38.34 2.70
C LEU A 938 14.01 38.00 2.98
N VAL A 939 14.25 36.74 3.36
CA VAL A 939 15.59 36.17 3.51
C VAL A 939 15.70 34.99 2.57
N VAL A 940 16.74 34.98 1.73
CA VAL A 940 17.06 33.85 0.86
C VAL A 940 18.35 33.24 1.34
N LEU A 941 18.31 31.95 1.68
CA LEU A 941 19.45 31.17 2.17
C LEU A 941 19.88 30.21 1.07
N GLN A 942 21.06 30.41 0.48
CA GLN A 942 21.70 29.47 -0.42
C GLN A 942 22.95 28.90 0.27
N VAL A 943 22.72 27.95 1.16
CA VAL A 943 23.75 27.31 2.00
C VAL A 943 23.54 25.80 2.03
N GLY A 944 24.57 25.05 2.43
CA GLY A 944 24.52 23.59 2.52
C GLY A 944 25.47 22.90 1.54
N ASP A 945 25.87 23.56 0.46
CA ASP A 945 26.75 22.98 -0.55
C ASP A 945 28.18 22.74 -0.04
N ASN A 946 28.67 23.55 0.92
CA ASN A 946 29.97 23.33 1.54
C ASN A 946 29.90 22.50 2.84
N VAL A 947 28.78 21.84 3.11
CA VAL A 947 28.67 20.84 4.20
C VAL A 947 29.13 19.49 3.65
N ASN A 948 30.45 19.39 3.46
CA ASN A 948 31.10 18.31 2.72
C ASN A 948 32.07 17.48 3.56
N ARG A 949 32.07 17.68 4.89
CA ARG A 949 32.85 16.92 5.88
C ARG A 949 31.92 16.30 6.91
N ASP A 950 32.24 15.09 7.37
CA ASP A 950 31.41 14.31 8.30
C ASP A 950 31.06 15.08 9.59
N ASP A 951 31.99 15.84 10.15
CA ASP A 951 31.77 16.66 11.35
C ASP A 951 30.82 17.83 11.10
N SER A 952 30.95 18.52 9.97
CA SER A 952 30.06 19.62 9.57
C SER A 952 28.64 19.15 9.24
N HIS A 953 28.52 17.92 8.73
CA HIS A 953 27.26 17.23 8.44
C HIS A 953 26.56 16.76 9.72
N ALA A 954 27.30 16.16 10.64
CA ALA A 954 26.78 15.64 11.91
C ALA A 954 26.04 16.70 12.75
N THR A 955 26.46 17.96 12.69
CA THR A 955 25.82 19.06 13.43
C THR A 955 24.77 19.82 12.62
N PHE A 956 24.78 19.70 11.28
CA PHE A 956 23.99 20.52 10.37
C PHE A 956 22.49 20.52 10.66
N LYS A 957 21.92 19.36 11.02
CA LYS A 957 20.49 19.25 11.34
C LYS A 957 20.06 20.22 12.45
N ASN A 958 20.87 20.32 13.51
CA ASN A 958 20.58 21.23 14.61
C ASN A 958 20.92 22.67 14.24
N ASP A 959 22.01 22.87 13.51
CA ASP A 959 22.50 24.21 13.16
C ASP A 959 21.61 24.92 12.14
N VAL A 960 21.04 24.21 11.17
CA VAL A 960 20.07 24.80 10.23
C VAL A 960 18.75 25.16 10.93
N MET A 961 18.33 24.35 11.92
CA MET A 961 17.18 24.67 12.76
C MET A 961 17.42 25.94 13.59
N ASP A 962 18.62 26.07 14.18
CA ASP A 962 19.01 27.25 14.95
C ASP A 962 19.19 28.50 14.05
N LEU A 963 19.69 28.33 12.82
CA LEU A 963 19.78 29.41 11.83
C LEU A 963 18.41 30.02 11.56
N PHE A 964 17.40 29.20 11.23
CA PHE A 964 16.03 29.69 10.98
C PHE A 964 15.45 30.38 12.21
N LYS A 965 15.65 29.79 13.39
CA LYS A 965 15.23 30.37 14.67
C LYS A 965 15.81 31.78 14.84
N ARG A 966 17.13 31.94 14.72
CA ARG A 966 17.81 33.23 14.93
C ARG A 966 17.46 34.27 13.88
N VAL A 967 17.27 33.86 12.60
CA VAL A 967 16.74 34.76 11.57
C VAL A 967 15.38 35.31 12.00
N LYS A 968 14.48 34.46 12.50
CA LYS A 968 13.15 34.89 12.97
C LYS A 968 13.21 35.74 14.24
N GLU A 969 14.17 35.52 15.13
CA GLU A 969 14.38 36.36 16.31
C GLU A 969 14.78 37.80 15.93
N VAL A 970 15.62 37.98 14.92
CA VAL A 970 16.05 39.31 14.44
C VAL A 970 15.03 39.93 13.48
N SER A 971 14.42 39.11 12.63
CA SER A 971 13.52 39.50 11.53
C SER A 971 12.22 38.68 11.59
N PRO A 972 11.33 38.96 12.56
CA PRO A 972 10.15 38.13 12.83
C PRO A 972 9.16 38.04 11.67
N LYS A 973 9.12 39.06 10.81
CA LYS A 973 8.24 39.12 9.64
C LYS A 973 8.85 38.54 8.37
N ALA A 974 10.13 38.16 8.37
CA ALA A 974 10.82 37.69 7.17
C ALA A 974 10.25 36.36 6.67
N LYS A 975 9.96 36.25 5.37
CA LYS A 975 9.80 34.96 4.71
C LYS A 975 11.19 34.38 4.45
N ILE A 976 11.38 33.09 4.70
CA ILE A 976 12.66 32.42 4.47
C ILE A 976 12.50 31.47 3.27
N TYR A 977 13.30 31.67 2.22
CA TYR A 977 13.45 30.70 1.13
C TYR A 977 14.82 30.08 1.23
N PHE A 978 14.87 28.75 1.28
CA PHE A 978 16.12 28.00 1.30
C PHE A 978 16.34 27.40 -0.08
N VAL A 979 17.35 27.88 -0.80
CA VAL A 979 17.71 27.45 -2.14
C VAL A 979 18.87 26.46 -2.03
N GLY A 980 18.62 25.18 -2.26
CA GLY A 980 19.64 24.15 -2.14
C GLY A 980 19.17 22.76 -2.58
N ILE A 981 20.03 21.77 -2.76
CA ILE A 981 21.50 21.82 -2.62
C ILE A 981 22.11 21.26 -3.92
N TRP A 982 23.01 21.98 -4.56
CA TRP A 982 23.57 21.62 -5.87
C TRP A 982 24.59 20.47 -5.78
N PHE A 983 25.39 20.42 -4.72
CA PHE A 983 26.48 19.43 -4.53
C PHE A 983 26.18 18.33 -3.49
N CYS A 984 24.94 18.19 -3.00
CA CYS A 984 24.65 17.32 -1.84
C CYS A 984 24.69 15.82 -2.16
N ASN A 985 25.49 15.08 -1.38
CA ASN A 985 25.54 13.61 -1.41
C ASN A 985 24.97 12.95 -0.13
N TRP A 986 24.41 13.74 0.80
CA TRP A 986 23.87 13.27 2.08
C TRP A 986 22.33 13.21 2.03
N PRO A 987 21.71 12.01 2.10
CA PRO A 987 20.25 11.89 1.97
C PRO A 987 19.43 12.65 3.03
N ASP A 988 19.95 12.81 4.24
CA ASP A 988 19.27 13.38 5.41
C ASP A 988 19.39 14.91 5.53
N MET A 989 20.26 15.56 4.75
CA MET A 989 20.40 17.03 4.77
C MET A 989 19.14 17.73 4.27
N ILE A 990 18.57 17.24 3.17
CA ILE A 990 17.33 17.81 2.61
C ILE A 990 16.19 17.71 3.61
N ASP A 991 16.05 16.57 4.29
CA ASP A 991 15.00 16.37 5.28
C ASP A 991 15.19 17.29 6.50
N SER A 992 16.43 17.56 6.90
CA SER A 992 16.74 18.52 7.96
C SER A 992 16.34 19.96 7.58
N VAL A 993 16.60 20.36 6.34
CA VAL A 993 16.18 21.68 5.81
C VAL A 993 14.66 21.78 5.72
N LYS A 994 13.99 20.73 5.22
CA LYS A 994 12.51 20.67 5.16
C LYS A 994 11.90 20.81 6.55
N ALA A 995 12.45 20.12 7.55
CA ALA A 995 11.99 20.22 8.93
C ALA A 995 12.14 21.65 9.50
N ALA A 996 13.24 22.35 9.21
CA ALA A 996 13.41 23.75 9.60
C ALA A 996 12.42 24.67 8.86
N CYS A 997 12.20 24.44 7.57
CA CYS A 997 11.20 25.17 6.79
C CYS A 997 9.79 24.98 7.34
N ASP A 998 9.37 23.75 7.64
CA ASP A 998 8.04 23.48 8.18
C ASP A 998 7.83 24.12 9.56
N LYS A 999 8.87 24.14 10.41
CA LYS A 999 8.78 24.74 11.74
C LYS A 999 8.71 26.27 11.72
N TYR A 1000 9.45 26.92 10.84
CA TYR A 1000 9.63 28.39 10.84
C TYR A 1000 8.98 29.10 9.64
N ASP A 1001 7.96 28.48 9.02
CA ASP A 1001 7.29 28.99 7.82
C ASP A 1001 8.28 29.34 6.68
N GLY A 1002 9.29 28.50 6.49
CA GLY A 1002 10.20 28.55 5.36
C GLY A 1002 9.67 27.84 4.13
N THR A 1003 10.35 28.03 3.00
CA THR A 1003 10.11 27.29 1.76
C THR A 1003 11.41 26.73 1.23
N PHE A 1004 11.47 25.40 1.11
CA PHE A 1004 12.62 24.73 0.51
C PHE A 1004 12.46 24.70 -1.02
N VAL A 1005 13.43 25.28 -1.71
CA VAL A 1005 13.51 25.34 -3.17
C VAL A 1005 14.58 24.34 -3.60
N ASN A 1006 14.13 23.14 -3.97
CA ASN A 1006 15.04 22.08 -4.38
C ASN A 1006 15.66 22.40 -5.74
N ILE A 1007 17.00 22.35 -5.82
CA ILE A 1007 17.78 22.55 -7.04
C ILE A 1007 18.69 21.36 -7.39
N THR A 1008 18.62 20.24 -6.66
CA THR A 1008 19.50 19.07 -6.88
C THR A 1008 19.38 18.52 -8.30
N ASP A 1009 18.16 18.48 -8.85
CA ASP A 1009 17.86 17.99 -10.19
C ASP A 1009 18.45 18.87 -11.31
N LEU A 1010 18.83 20.11 -10.98
CA LEU A 1010 19.42 21.04 -11.92
C LEU A 1010 20.92 20.81 -12.14
N ALA A 1011 21.60 20.01 -11.31
CA ALA A 1011 23.05 19.79 -11.35
C ALA A 1011 23.52 18.85 -12.50
N THR A 1012 23.04 19.12 -13.72
CA THR A 1012 23.36 18.39 -14.95
C THR A 1012 24.54 19.00 -15.69
N GLU A 1013 25.21 18.22 -16.55
CA GLU A 1013 26.36 18.68 -17.32
C GLU A 1013 26.04 19.90 -18.22
N GLU A 1014 24.83 19.97 -18.77
CA GLU A 1014 24.37 21.10 -19.59
C GLU A 1014 24.23 22.40 -18.81
N ASN A 1015 23.96 22.29 -17.50
CA ASN A 1015 23.75 23.43 -16.62
C ASN A 1015 25.03 23.88 -15.91
N ARG A 1016 26.15 23.17 -16.10
CA ARG A 1016 27.46 23.50 -15.51
C ARG A 1016 28.25 24.48 -16.37
N SER A 1017 29.21 25.15 -15.75
CA SER A 1017 30.20 25.96 -16.43
C SER A 1017 31.30 25.08 -17.05
N ARG A 1018 32.27 25.68 -17.74
CA ARG A 1018 33.31 24.95 -18.49
C ARG A 1018 34.69 25.55 -18.27
N ILE A 1019 35.69 24.68 -18.21
CA ILE A 1019 37.10 25.10 -18.22
C ILE A 1019 37.38 25.87 -19.52
N GLY A 1020 38.02 27.03 -19.38
CA GLY A 1020 38.35 27.94 -20.48
C GLY A 1020 37.34 29.07 -20.70
N GLU A 1021 36.21 29.11 -19.99
CA GLU A 1021 35.27 30.23 -20.06
C GLU A 1021 35.88 31.50 -19.44
N GLN A 1022 35.69 32.63 -20.14
CA GLN A 1022 36.09 33.95 -19.67
C GLN A 1022 34.99 34.54 -18.78
N VAL A 1023 35.38 34.99 -17.58
CA VAL A 1023 34.51 35.62 -16.59
C VAL A 1023 34.86 37.09 -16.47
N THR A 1024 33.88 37.97 -16.64
CA THR A 1024 33.99 39.41 -16.38
C THR A 1024 33.60 39.68 -14.93
N LEU A 1025 34.50 40.31 -14.17
CA LEU A 1025 34.26 40.67 -12.77
C LEU A 1025 33.55 42.02 -12.67
N SER A 1026 33.01 42.32 -11.48
CA SER A 1026 32.24 43.55 -11.23
C SER A 1026 33.05 44.84 -11.39
N ASP A 1027 34.39 44.76 -11.35
CA ASP A 1027 35.30 45.89 -11.63
C ASP A 1027 35.67 46.02 -13.13
N GLY A 1028 35.08 45.20 -13.99
CA GLY A 1028 35.32 45.16 -15.43
C GLY A 1028 36.58 44.38 -15.85
N SER A 1029 37.36 43.85 -14.90
CA SER A 1029 38.47 42.96 -15.21
C SER A 1029 37.98 41.57 -15.64
N THR A 1030 38.84 40.77 -16.28
CA THR A 1030 38.50 39.42 -16.72
C THR A 1030 39.39 38.37 -16.07
N THR A 1031 38.82 37.19 -15.81
CA THR A 1031 39.53 35.97 -15.36
C THR A 1031 39.05 34.76 -16.16
N THR A 1032 39.74 33.63 -16.07
CA THR A 1032 39.38 32.38 -16.77
C THR A 1032 39.06 31.29 -15.77
N ILE A 1033 38.03 30.48 -16.06
CA ILE A 1033 37.75 29.25 -15.32
C ILE A 1033 38.83 28.23 -15.66
N SER A 1034 39.62 27.85 -14.67
CA SER A 1034 40.89 27.14 -14.91
C SER A 1034 40.93 25.75 -14.28
N THR A 1035 40.01 25.46 -13.35
CA THR A 1035 39.98 24.17 -12.63
C THR A 1035 38.66 23.43 -12.84
N GLY A 1036 38.72 22.10 -12.73
CA GLY A 1036 37.51 21.27 -12.73
C GLY A 1036 36.57 21.60 -11.57
N GLY A 1037 37.11 22.01 -10.41
CA GLY A 1037 36.32 22.42 -9.25
C GLY A 1037 35.49 23.70 -9.49
N GLU A 1038 35.99 24.63 -10.28
CA GLU A 1038 35.22 25.80 -10.72
C GLU A 1038 34.18 25.41 -11.78
N ALA A 1039 34.55 24.57 -12.75
CA ALA A 1039 33.67 24.19 -13.85
C ALA A 1039 32.43 23.38 -13.40
N ILE A 1040 32.49 22.63 -12.29
CA ILE A 1040 31.32 21.89 -11.78
C ILE A 1040 30.22 22.79 -11.16
N HIS A 1041 30.48 24.09 -11.00
CA HIS A 1041 29.47 25.06 -10.59
C HIS A 1041 28.45 25.33 -11.71
N PRO A 1042 27.27 25.89 -11.40
CA PRO A 1042 26.33 26.28 -12.44
C PRO A 1042 26.96 27.26 -13.43
N GLY A 1043 26.75 27.04 -14.73
CA GLY A 1043 27.00 28.04 -15.77
C GLY A 1043 25.79 28.98 -15.92
N ASN A 1044 25.85 29.93 -16.85
CA ASN A 1044 24.75 30.88 -17.10
C ASN A 1044 23.37 30.20 -17.25
N ALA A 1045 23.31 29.07 -17.97
CA ALA A 1045 22.07 28.31 -18.15
C ALA A 1045 21.57 27.70 -16.83
N GLY A 1046 22.48 27.14 -16.02
CA GLY A 1046 22.15 26.62 -14.69
C GLY A 1046 21.66 27.71 -13.76
N TYR A 1047 22.33 28.87 -13.73
CA TYR A 1047 21.92 30.01 -12.92
C TYR A 1047 20.56 30.58 -13.32
N LYS A 1048 20.24 30.60 -14.62
CA LYS A 1048 18.89 30.98 -15.06
C LYS A 1048 17.84 30.00 -14.55
N LYS A 1049 18.11 28.69 -14.58
CA LYS A 1049 17.18 27.67 -14.06
C LYS A 1049 17.02 27.75 -12.54
N ILE A 1050 18.10 28.02 -11.79
CA ILE A 1050 18.04 28.26 -10.34
C ILE A 1050 17.16 29.48 -10.04
N ALA A 1051 17.38 30.60 -10.72
CA ALA A 1051 16.57 31.80 -10.56
C ALA A 1051 15.10 31.54 -10.86
N ASN A 1052 14.79 30.88 -11.99
CA ASN A 1052 13.41 30.53 -12.33
C ASN A 1052 12.76 29.64 -11.27
N ARG A 1053 13.46 28.61 -10.78
CA ARG A 1053 12.94 27.72 -9.73
C ARG A 1053 12.62 28.47 -8.43
N LEU A 1054 13.47 29.42 -8.05
CA LEU A 1054 13.19 30.31 -6.91
C LEU A 1054 11.98 31.19 -7.20
N ILE A 1055 11.95 31.87 -8.35
CA ILE A 1055 10.86 32.78 -8.76
C ILE A 1055 9.51 32.05 -8.79
N ASP A 1056 9.44 30.86 -9.38
CA ASP A 1056 8.24 30.02 -9.46
C ASP A 1056 7.75 29.55 -8.08
N SER A 1057 8.63 29.58 -7.07
CA SER A 1057 8.30 29.23 -5.68
C SER A 1057 7.79 30.42 -4.87
N LEU A 1058 7.92 31.65 -5.37
CA LEU A 1058 7.53 32.87 -4.64
C LEU A 1058 6.01 32.98 -4.52
N ASP A 1059 5.55 33.53 -3.41
CA ASP A 1059 4.13 33.65 -3.07
C ASP A 1059 3.56 35.07 -3.24
N PHE A 1060 4.27 35.93 -3.99
CA PHE A 1060 3.84 37.29 -4.33
C PHE A 1060 3.62 37.49 -5.82
#